data_AF-A0AAD4F486-F1
#
_entry.id   AF-A0AAD4F486-F1
#
_cell.length_a   1.000
_cell.length_b   1.000
_cell.length_c   1.000
_cell.angle_alpha   90.00
_cell.angle_beta   90.00
_cell.angle_gamma   90.00
#
_symmetry.space_group_name_H-M   'P 1'
#
loop_
_entity.id
_entity.type
_entity.pdbx_description
1 polymer ?
#
loop_
_entity_poly.entity_id
_entity_poly.type
_entity_poly.pdbx_seq_one_letter_code
_entity_poly.pdbx_strand_id
1 'polypeptide(L)'
;MSSSPEKTAAAADHVNTDVAAVQLAHDVDDTKYSPWSLPMVRLYLVLSLSYLCGALNGFDGSLMGGLNGMTSYQRYFNIPLDRGLTFADEQQCLIRTTAGSSTGLVFAMYNIGSVAAVFFTGPVNDYFGRRWGMFVGALIVIVGTCVQAPSTTTRQFLAGRFVLGFGVSFCCVSAPCYVSEMAHPKWRGTLTGLYNCTWYIGSIIASWVVYGCAYIDSLDAWRIPIWCQMVTSGIVCLGVFWLPESPRWLMAQDRHEDAAKVLATYHGEGRVSHPMVQLQMQEMMKQISTEASDKKWYDYHELWDTHSARRRLICVIGMAVFGQISGNSLSSYYMVAMLQSAGITDEHKVLALNGINPALSFLGAILGARMTDLIGRRPLLLYTIVFASVCFAIITGTSKMATDDPTQVAAANTTIAFIFIFGIVFSFGWTPLQSMYIAETLPTATRAKGTAVGNFASSVASTILQYASGPGIREDRLLLLSYRTLEELEEVFSAPNPVKKSLEKRSALTVLNTVGVTQEEKVAHDCPMSLSGKVVLITGASKGIGRATAERVAADGASVVINYLSDSKSADEVVSQIGHDRALAVQADASKIPDLEKLVNAAVDKFGRIDVVMPNAGIMGMHDLAHTTEAAFDQHFNLNVKGPLFLVQKAVPHMPPGGRVIFVSTGLNTATGVTPGYMLYVATKGAVDQMVRALSKELAPKGITVNAVAPGPTGTELFYHGKNEQVLEMLKKQSPFGRFGEPEDIAGVVAFLAGEDSKWVSGQVLRVNGANMV
;
A
#
# COMPACT_ATOMS: atom_id res chain seq x y z
N MET A 1 24.91 58.94 -43.03
CA MET A 1 24.57 59.44 -41.68
C MET A 1 23.09 59.79 -41.67
N SER A 2 22.23 58.85 -41.32
CA SER A 2 20.82 59.12 -40.98
C SER A 2 20.28 57.95 -40.14
N SER A 3 20.62 57.96 -38.85
CA SER A 3 19.94 57.12 -37.87
C SER A 3 18.54 57.67 -37.66
N SER A 4 17.52 56.85 -37.96
CA SER A 4 16.11 57.19 -37.87
C SER A 4 15.70 57.62 -36.45
N PRO A 5 14.94 58.73 -36.28
CA PRO A 5 14.52 59.24 -34.97
C PRO A 5 13.60 58.30 -34.16
N GLU A 6 13.02 57.25 -34.76
CA GLU A 6 12.17 56.26 -34.07
C GLU A 6 12.91 55.39 -33.04
N LYS A 7 14.18 55.04 -33.29
CA LYS A 7 14.95 54.22 -32.34
C LYS A 7 15.36 55.00 -31.09
N THR A 8 15.55 56.31 -31.21
CA THR A 8 15.82 57.22 -30.09
C THR A 8 14.57 57.53 -29.27
N ALA A 9 13.38 57.57 -29.89
CA ALA A 9 12.13 57.78 -29.17
C ALA A 9 11.74 56.55 -28.32
N ALA A 10 11.84 55.33 -28.86
CA ALA A 10 11.57 54.11 -28.11
C ALA A 10 12.57 53.88 -26.95
N ALA A 11 13.84 54.22 -27.14
CA ALA A 11 14.85 54.15 -26.08
C ALA A 11 14.63 55.23 -25.00
N ALA A 12 14.17 56.42 -25.37
CA ALA A 12 13.83 57.48 -24.42
C ALA A 12 12.57 57.16 -23.59
N ASP A 13 11.54 56.57 -24.20
CA ASP A 13 10.33 56.11 -23.49
C ASP A 13 10.64 54.99 -22.48
N HIS A 14 11.52 54.04 -22.85
CA HIS A 14 11.96 52.97 -21.93
C HIS A 14 12.70 53.50 -20.70
N VAL A 15 13.62 54.46 -20.90
CA VAL A 15 14.36 55.10 -19.78
C VAL A 15 13.42 55.88 -18.87
N ASN A 16 12.39 56.54 -19.42
CA ASN A 16 11.42 57.32 -18.62
C ASN A 16 10.48 56.41 -17.80
N THR A 17 10.10 55.25 -18.34
CA THR A 17 9.30 54.25 -17.60
C THR A 17 10.05 53.59 -16.44
N ASP A 18 11.35 53.32 -16.59
CA ASP A 18 12.15 52.71 -15.52
C ASP A 18 12.42 53.70 -14.37
N VAL A 19 12.62 54.99 -14.67
CA VAL A 19 12.76 56.05 -13.63
C VAL A 19 11.44 56.25 -12.86
N ALA A 20 10.30 56.26 -13.55
CA ALA A 20 8.99 56.35 -12.92
C ALA A 20 8.70 55.14 -12.00
N ALA A 21 9.09 53.93 -12.40
CA ALA A 21 8.93 52.72 -11.60
C ALA A 21 9.80 52.72 -10.33
N VAL A 22 11.04 53.24 -10.41
CA VAL A 22 11.93 53.40 -9.25
C VAL A 22 11.37 54.42 -8.25
N GLN A 23 10.79 55.52 -8.74
CA GLN A 23 10.19 56.54 -7.88
C GLN A 23 8.90 56.03 -7.20
N LEU A 24 8.06 55.30 -7.92
CA LEU A 24 6.90 54.58 -7.37
C LEU A 24 7.30 53.54 -6.30
N ALA A 25 8.44 52.85 -6.48
CA ALA A 25 8.94 51.90 -5.49
C ALA A 25 9.39 52.60 -4.18
N HIS A 26 10.05 53.76 -4.28
CA HIS A 26 10.40 54.58 -3.12
C HIS A 26 9.16 55.10 -2.37
N ASP A 27 8.15 55.59 -3.10
CA ASP A 27 6.88 56.05 -2.51
C ASP A 27 6.11 54.92 -1.81
N VAL A 28 6.28 53.68 -2.28
CA VAL A 28 5.71 52.47 -1.68
C VAL A 28 6.44 52.07 -0.40
N ASP A 29 7.75 52.21 -0.32
CA ASP A 29 8.53 51.90 0.89
C ASP A 29 8.30 52.93 2.01
N ASP A 30 8.05 54.19 1.65
CA ASP A 30 7.76 55.27 2.61
C ASP A 30 6.33 55.22 3.18
N THR A 31 5.41 54.48 2.55
CA THR A 31 4.02 54.35 3.02
C THR A 31 3.91 53.33 4.17
N LYS A 32 3.51 53.80 5.37
CA LYS A 32 3.29 52.93 6.54
C LYS A 32 1.96 52.16 6.44
N TYR A 33 2.01 50.92 5.95
CA TYR A 33 0.87 50.01 5.96
C TYR A 33 0.54 49.50 7.39
N SER A 34 -0.69 49.74 7.85
CA SER A 34 -1.21 49.16 9.09
C SER A 34 -1.87 47.79 8.82
N PRO A 35 -1.56 46.74 9.60
CA PRO A 35 -2.16 45.42 9.43
C PRO A 35 -3.64 45.35 9.86
N TRP A 36 -4.17 46.41 10.47
CA TRP A 36 -5.54 46.48 11.02
C TRP A 36 -6.46 47.45 10.26
N SER A 37 -6.08 47.89 9.06
CA SER A 37 -6.95 48.77 8.25
C SER A 37 -8.21 48.03 7.78
N LEU A 38 -9.32 48.74 7.61
CA LEU A 38 -10.59 48.16 7.16
C LEU A 38 -10.46 47.41 5.80
N PRO A 39 -9.68 47.89 4.82
CA PRO A 39 -9.37 47.12 3.60
C PRO A 39 -8.61 45.82 3.86
N MET A 40 -7.66 45.81 4.81
CA MET A 40 -6.96 44.58 5.19
C MET A 40 -7.85 43.58 5.92
N VAL A 41 -8.75 44.03 6.78
CA VAL A 41 -9.74 43.15 7.41
C VAL A 41 -10.65 42.52 6.37
N ARG A 42 -11.09 43.28 5.36
CA ARG A 42 -11.84 42.73 4.21
C ARG A 42 -11.02 41.71 3.41
N LEU A 43 -9.72 41.98 3.21
CA LEU A 43 -8.83 41.02 2.56
C LEU A 43 -8.70 39.74 3.38
N TYR A 44 -8.54 39.82 4.70
CA TYR A 44 -8.46 38.62 5.56
C TYR A 44 -9.75 37.80 5.53
N LEU A 45 -10.93 38.43 5.43
CA LEU A 45 -12.21 37.72 5.28
C LEU A 45 -12.34 37.03 3.91
N VAL A 46 -11.81 37.63 2.85
CA VAL A 46 -11.74 37.01 1.51
C VAL A 46 -10.77 35.84 1.51
N LEU A 47 -9.61 36.00 2.15
CA LEU A 47 -8.60 34.95 2.25
C LEU A 47 -9.07 33.81 3.17
N SER A 48 -9.83 34.08 4.23
CA SER A 48 -10.32 33.04 5.14
C SER A 48 -11.26 32.05 4.44
N LEU A 49 -12.07 32.50 3.48
CA LEU A 49 -12.87 31.60 2.62
C LEU A 49 -11.98 30.67 1.78
N SER A 50 -10.85 31.17 1.28
CA SER A 50 -9.87 30.34 0.56
C SER A 50 -9.11 29.41 1.51
N TYR A 51 -8.87 29.83 2.75
CA TYR A 51 -8.26 29.00 3.78
C TYR A 51 -9.14 27.79 4.16
N LEU A 52 -10.47 27.93 4.12
CA LEU A 52 -11.39 26.81 4.33
C LEU A 52 -11.17 25.65 3.33
N CYS A 53 -10.64 25.92 2.13
CA CYS A 53 -10.23 24.86 1.20
C CYS A 53 -9.06 24.02 1.75
N GLY A 54 -8.12 24.65 2.45
CA GLY A 54 -7.05 23.95 3.17
C GLY A 54 -7.59 23.16 4.36
N ALA A 55 -8.56 23.72 5.09
CA ALA A 55 -9.25 23.02 6.17
C ALA A 55 -10.02 21.79 5.68
N LEU A 56 -10.62 21.85 4.49
CA LEU A 56 -11.31 20.70 3.88
C LEU A 56 -10.35 19.53 3.65
N ASN A 57 -9.15 19.80 3.14
CA ASN A 57 -8.12 18.77 2.97
C ASN A 57 -7.67 18.18 4.32
N GLY A 58 -7.49 19.02 5.33
CA GLY A 58 -7.09 18.57 6.68
C GLY A 58 -8.17 17.82 7.44
N PHE A 59 -9.44 18.16 7.21
CA PHE A 59 -10.57 17.44 7.76
C PHE A 59 -10.55 15.98 7.30
N ASP A 60 -10.48 15.76 5.98
CA ASP A 60 -10.41 14.40 5.42
C ASP A 60 -9.17 13.62 5.90
N GLY A 61 -8.01 14.30 5.92
CA GLY A 61 -6.76 13.66 6.30
C GLY A 61 -6.71 13.18 7.75
N SER A 62 -7.47 13.79 8.66
CA SER A 62 -7.55 13.34 10.06
C SER A 62 -8.77 12.49 10.35
N LEU A 63 -9.85 12.69 9.58
CA LEU A 63 -11.05 11.88 9.65
C LEU A 63 -10.73 10.39 9.53
N MET A 64 -9.91 9.98 8.56
CA MET A 64 -9.58 8.57 8.38
C MET A 64 -8.73 7.98 9.50
N GLY A 65 -7.80 8.75 10.06
CA GLY A 65 -7.04 8.33 11.24
C GLY A 65 -7.96 8.10 12.45
N GLY A 66 -8.91 9.01 12.67
CA GLY A 66 -9.92 8.89 13.72
C GLY A 66 -10.93 7.75 13.49
N LEU A 67 -11.47 7.63 12.27
CA LEU A 67 -12.41 6.56 11.91
C LEU A 67 -11.77 5.18 12.08
N ASN A 68 -10.49 5.02 11.73
CA ASN A 68 -9.77 3.77 11.94
C ASN A 68 -9.56 3.43 13.43
N GLY A 69 -9.72 4.40 14.33
CA GLY A 69 -9.74 4.18 15.78
C GLY A 69 -11.13 3.90 16.36
N MET A 70 -12.21 4.12 15.61
CA MET A 70 -13.57 3.87 16.09
C MET A 70 -13.94 2.40 15.98
N THR A 71 -14.42 1.81 17.07
CA THR A 71 -14.90 0.42 17.08
C THR A 71 -16.11 0.23 16.17
N SER A 72 -17.02 1.21 16.07
CA SER A 72 -18.19 1.15 15.17
C SER A 72 -17.82 1.05 13.69
N TYR A 73 -16.80 1.77 13.23
CA TYR A 73 -16.31 1.72 11.84
C TYR A 73 -15.65 0.37 11.54
N GLN A 74 -14.79 -0.09 12.45
CA GLN A 74 -14.13 -1.38 12.33
C GLN A 74 -15.16 -2.52 12.30
N ARG A 75 -16.15 -2.52 13.18
CA ARG A 75 -17.21 -3.54 13.20
C ARG A 75 -18.06 -3.55 11.92
N TYR A 76 -18.33 -2.38 11.34
CA TYR A 76 -19.14 -2.28 10.12
C TYR A 76 -18.43 -2.85 8.88
N PHE A 77 -17.13 -2.60 8.71
CA PHE A 77 -16.38 -3.02 7.52
C PHE A 77 -15.50 -4.28 7.70
N ASN A 78 -15.19 -4.71 8.93
CA ASN A 78 -14.24 -5.81 9.21
C ASN A 78 -14.82 -7.08 9.88
N ILE A 79 -16.15 -7.22 10.08
CA ILE A 79 -16.72 -8.49 10.57
C ILE A 79 -17.05 -9.42 9.39
N PRO A 80 -16.40 -10.58 9.23
CA PRO A 80 -17.02 -11.72 8.55
C PRO A 80 -18.19 -12.21 9.42
N LEU A 81 -19.32 -12.48 8.78
CA LEU A 81 -20.61 -12.80 9.37
C LEU A 81 -20.61 -14.18 10.08
N ASP A 82 -19.72 -14.41 11.04
CA ASP A 82 -19.62 -15.63 11.83
C ASP A 82 -19.88 -15.31 13.31
N ARG A 83 -21.06 -15.70 13.79
CA ARG A 83 -21.51 -15.51 15.17
C ARG A 83 -20.83 -16.55 16.06
N GLY A 84 -19.63 -16.28 16.58
CA GLY A 84 -19.00 -17.26 17.49
C GLY A 84 -17.69 -16.92 18.19
N LEU A 85 -17.11 -15.72 18.05
CA LEU A 85 -15.84 -15.40 18.71
C LEU A 85 -16.02 -14.83 20.12
N THR A 86 -15.14 -15.21 21.03
CA THR A 86 -15.12 -14.68 22.40
C THR A 86 -14.47 -13.29 22.45
N PHE A 87 -14.85 -12.48 23.44
CA PHE A 87 -14.48 -11.06 23.57
C PHE A 87 -12.96 -10.80 23.58
N ALA A 88 -12.16 -11.77 24.03
CA ALA A 88 -10.70 -11.68 24.05
C ALA A 88 -10.06 -11.89 22.66
N ASP A 89 -10.62 -12.78 21.83
CA ASP A 89 -10.17 -13.03 20.45
C ASP A 89 -10.56 -11.88 19.51
N GLU A 90 -11.68 -11.21 19.81
CA GLU A 90 -12.18 -10.04 19.08
C GLU A 90 -11.15 -8.89 19.13
N GLN A 91 -10.56 -8.64 20.31
CA GLN A 91 -9.61 -7.54 20.54
C GLN A 91 -8.23 -7.75 19.88
N GLN A 92 -7.78 -9.00 19.76
CA GLN A 92 -6.52 -9.34 19.08
C GLN A 92 -6.68 -9.42 17.55
N CYS A 93 -7.89 -9.77 17.07
CA CYS A 93 -8.27 -9.66 15.65
C CYS A 93 -8.43 -8.20 15.21
N LEU A 94 -8.97 -7.34 16.08
CA LEU A 94 -9.11 -5.90 15.88
C LEU A 94 -7.75 -5.24 15.54
N ILE A 95 -6.72 -5.45 16.36
CA ILE A 95 -5.36 -4.88 16.13
C ILE A 95 -4.74 -5.39 14.81
N ARG A 96 -4.96 -6.65 14.43
CA ARG A 96 -4.44 -7.22 13.16
C ARG A 96 -5.15 -6.69 11.91
N THR A 97 -6.36 -6.14 12.05
CA THR A 97 -7.19 -5.71 10.92
C THR A 97 -7.11 -4.20 10.67
N THR A 98 -6.77 -3.42 11.70
CA THR A 98 -6.50 -1.95 11.61
C THR A 98 -5.32 -1.61 10.67
N ALA A 99 -4.43 -2.57 10.38
CA ALA A 99 -3.24 -2.44 9.54
C ALA A 99 -3.21 -3.43 8.35
N GLY A 100 -4.37 -3.77 7.78
CA GLY A 100 -4.47 -4.60 6.57
C GLY A 100 -4.15 -3.84 5.28
N SER A 101 -3.73 -4.57 4.22
CA SER A 101 -3.57 -4.02 2.86
C SER A 101 -4.85 -3.34 2.34
N SER A 102 -6.02 -3.82 2.79
CA SER A 102 -7.33 -3.20 2.53
C SER A 102 -7.44 -1.79 3.13
N THR A 103 -6.98 -1.58 4.37
CA THR A 103 -7.00 -0.26 5.04
C THR A 103 -6.01 0.70 4.37
N GLY A 104 -4.82 0.23 4.01
CA GLY A 104 -3.84 1.01 3.25
C GLY A 104 -4.38 1.46 1.89
N LEU A 105 -5.13 0.60 1.19
CA LEU A 105 -5.80 0.95 -0.07
C LEU A 105 -6.90 2.01 0.15
N VAL A 106 -7.67 1.91 1.23
CA VAL A 106 -8.70 2.90 1.58
C VAL A 106 -8.09 4.28 1.80
N PHE A 107 -6.96 4.39 2.50
CA PHE A 107 -6.27 5.67 2.68
C PHE A 107 -5.71 6.19 1.36
N ALA A 108 -5.01 5.32 0.60
CA ALA A 108 -4.39 5.68 -0.67
C ALA A 108 -5.39 6.16 -1.73
N MET A 109 -6.64 5.64 -1.72
CA MET A 109 -7.65 5.96 -2.74
C MET A 109 -7.98 7.46 -2.85
N TYR A 110 -7.89 8.20 -1.75
CA TYR A 110 -8.08 9.65 -1.75
C TYR A 110 -6.97 10.35 -2.56
N ASN A 111 -5.71 9.97 -2.36
CA ASN A 111 -4.60 10.53 -3.13
C ASN A 111 -4.61 10.06 -4.59
N ILE A 112 -5.04 8.82 -4.87
CA ILE A 112 -5.24 8.31 -6.25
C ILE A 112 -6.24 9.20 -7.01
N GLY A 113 -7.36 9.57 -6.36
CA GLY A 113 -8.32 10.53 -6.91
C GLY A 113 -7.68 11.89 -7.20
N SER A 114 -6.86 12.39 -6.28
CA SER A 114 -6.15 13.67 -6.45
C SER A 114 -5.18 13.65 -7.63
N VAL A 115 -4.41 12.56 -7.81
CA VAL A 115 -3.49 12.36 -8.93
C VAL A 115 -4.22 12.44 -10.27
N ALA A 116 -5.38 11.78 -10.38
CA ALA A 116 -6.19 11.81 -11.59
C ALA A 116 -6.76 13.21 -11.89
N ALA A 117 -7.09 13.98 -10.85
CA ALA A 117 -7.66 15.31 -11.00
C ALA A 117 -6.66 16.36 -11.48
N VAL A 118 -5.37 16.26 -11.15
CA VAL A 118 -4.38 17.31 -11.47
C VAL A 118 -4.38 17.66 -12.96
N PHE A 119 -4.55 16.66 -13.85
CA PHE A 119 -4.63 16.88 -15.31
C PHE A 119 -5.79 17.79 -15.75
N PHE A 120 -6.88 17.85 -14.97
CA PHE A 120 -8.06 18.67 -15.24
C PHE A 120 -8.05 19.98 -14.46
N THR A 121 -7.36 20.05 -13.31
CA THR A 121 -7.29 21.26 -12.47
C THR A 121 -6.64 22.46 -13.18
N GLY A 122 -5.56 22.23 -13.94
CA GLY A 122 -4.85 23.28 -14.67
C GLY A 122 -5.76 24.02 -15.67
N PRO A 123 -6.35 23.31 -16.64
CA PRO A 123 -7.28 23.91 -17.60
C PRO A 123 -8.43 24.67 -16.94
N VAL A 124 -9.03 24.11 -15.89
CA VAL A 124 -10.16 24.78 -15.21
C VAL A 124 -9.73 26.11 -14.60
N ASN A 125 -8.55 26.18 -13.98
CA ASN A 125 -8.05 27.40 -13.36
C ASN A 125 -7.61 28.48 -14.36
N ASP A 126 -7.14 28.07 -15.53
CA ASP A 126 -6.71 29.01 -16.58
C ASP A 126 -7.90 29.54 -17.37
N TYR A 127 -8.88 28.70 -17.73
CA TYR A 127 -10.05 29.11 -18.51
C TYR A 127 -11.14 29.78 -17.68
N PHE A 128 -11.54 29.19 -16.54
CA PHE A 128 -12.68 29.68 -15.76
C PHE A 128 -12.27 30.62 -14.64
N GLY A 129 -10.99 30.65 -14.26
CA GLY A 129 -10.47 31.45 -13.15
C GLY A 129 -10.42 30.67 -11.84
N ARG A 130 -9.77 31.27 -10.84
CA ARG A 130 -9.40 30.59 -9.59
C ARG A 130 -10.63 30.42 -8.69
N ARG A 131 -11.56 31.39 -8.72
CA ARG A 131 -12.80 31.31 -7.94
C ARG A 131 -13.65 30.10 -8.35
N TRP A 132 -13.76 29.86 -9.66
CA TRP A 132 -14.57 28.77 -10.20
C TRP A 132 -13.87 27.42 -10.01
N GLY A 133 -12.54 27.38 -10.00
CA GLY A 133 -11.78 26.20 -9.58
C GLY A 133 -12.12 25.75 -8.15
N MET A 134 -12.21 26.70 -7.20
CA MET A 134 -12.64 26.40 -5.82
C MET A 134 -14.09 25.92 -5.75
N PHE A 135 -15.00 26.52 -6.52
CA PHE A 135 -16.41 26.12 -6.58
C PHE A 135 -16.59 24.69 -7.11
N VAL A 136 -15.96 24.38 -8.25
CA VAL A 136 -16.03 23.04 -8.87
C VAL A 136 -15.46 21.98 -7.92
N GLY A 137 -14.31 22.27 -7.28
CA GLY A 137 -13.73 21.38 -6.29
C GLY A 137 -14.66 21.10 -5.11
N ALA A 138 -15.22 22.15 -4.50
CA ALA A 138 -16.13 22.02 -3.37
C ALA A 138 -17.43 21.29 -3.74
N LEU A 139 -17.97 21.50 -4.95
CA LEU A 139 -19.15 20.78 -5.44
C LEU A 139 -18.88 19.28 -5.60
N ILE A 140 -17.73 18.91 -6.18
CA ILE A 140 -17.32 17.51 -6.32
C ILE A 140 -17.11 16.86 -4.96
N VAL A 141 -16.54 17.59 -3.98
CA VAL A 141 -16.41 17.09 -2.61
C VAL A 141 -17.78 16.79 -2.00
N ILE A 142 -18.77 17.68 -2.16
CA ILE A 142 -20.15 17.43 -1.69
C ILE A 142 -20.72 16.15 -2.31
N VAL A 143 -20.55 15.95 -3.62
CA VAL A 143 -20.98 14.72 -4.30
C VAL A 143 -20.25 13.50 -3.73
N GLY A 144 -18.94 13.59 -3.53
CA GLY A 144 -18.13 12.53 -2.92
C GLY A 144 -18.61 12.15 -1.52
N THR A 145 -18.94 13.15 -0.67
CA THR A 145 -19.49 12.92 0.67
C THR A 145 -20.86 12.24 0.60
N CYS A 146 -21.75 12.68 -0.30
CA CYS A 146 -23.05 12.05 -0.52
C CYS A 146 -22.96 10.59 -1.01
N VAL A 147 -21.87 10.21 -1.69
CA VAL A 147 -21.62 8.81 -2.09
C VAL A 147 -21.01 8.00 -0.93
N GLN A 148 -20.11 8.62 -0.16
CA GLN A 148 -19.37 7.94 0.89
C GLN A 148 -20.18 7.74 2.18
N ALA A 149 -20.92 8.75 2.64
CA ALA A 149 -21.63 8.70 3.92
C ALA A 149 -22.73 7.60 4.00
N PRO A 150 -23.54 7.36 2.95
CA PRO A 150 -24.53 6.28 2.95
C PRO A 150 -23.96 4.93 2.47
N SER A 151 -22.63 4.79 2.36
CA SER A 151 -22.05 3.57 1.81
C SER A 151 -22.31 2.34 2.70
N THR A 152 -22.65 1.23 2.05
CA THR A 152 -22.90 -0.06 2.71
C THR A 152 -21.87 -1.12 2.35
N THR A 153 -21.12 -0.91 1.27
CA THR A 153 -20.10 -1.84 0.77
C THR A 153 -18.75 -1.13 0.70
N THR A 154 -17.66 -1.83 1.02
CA THR A 154 -16.29 -1.30 0.95
C THR A 154 -15.94 -0.69 -0.42
N ARG A 155 -16.46 -1.27 -1.52
CA ARG A 155 -16.28 -0.74 -2.88
C ARG A 155 -16.94 0.63 -3.09
N GLN A 156 -18.12 0.83 -2.54
CA GLN A 156 -18.83 2.12 -2.60
C GLN A 156 -18.10 3.17 -1.76
N PHE A 157 -17.59 2.78 -0.59
CA PHE A 157 -16.76 3.65 0.24
C PHE A 157 -15.49 4.08 -0.50
N LEU A 158 -14.80 3.15 -1.17
CA LEU A 158 -13.63 3.45 -2.02
C LEU A 158 -13.98 4.40 -3.17
N ALA A 159 -15.12 4.18 -3.85
CA ALA A 159 -15.57 5.08 -4.92
C ALA A 159 -15.84 6.50 -4.40
N GLY A 160 -16.47 6.62 -3.22
CA GLY A 160 -16.66 7.92 -2.55
C GLY A 160 -15.34 8.62 -2.25
N ARG A 161 -14.33 7.89 -1.72
CA ARG A 161 -12.99 8.44 -1.46
C ARG A 161 -12.27 8.90 -2.73
N PHE A 162 -12.41 8.16 -3.82
CA PHE A 162 -11.85 8.56 -5.11
C PHE A 162 -12.44 9.90 -5.58
N VAL A 163 -13.77 10.06 -5.50
CA VAL A 163 -14.45 11.31 -5.89
C VAL A 163 -14.06 12.47 -4.97
N LEU A 164 -13.96 12.24 -3.67
CA LEU A 164 -13.46 13.25 -2.71
C LEU A 164 -12.04 13.70 -3.04
N GLY A 165 -11.15 12.74 -3.31
CA GLY A 165 -9.78 12.98 -3.75
C GLY A 165 -9.71 13.78 -5.05
N PHE A 166 -10.61 13.47 -5.99
CA PHE A 166 -10.70 14.19 -7.25
C PHE A 166 -11.10 15.66 -7.02
N GLY A 167 -12.10 15.92 -6.17
CA GLY A 167 -12.57 17.26 -5.84
C GLY A 167 -11.55 18.10 -5.07
N VAL A 168 -10.86 17.51 -4.08
CA VAL A 168 -9.90 18.26 -3.25
C VAL A 168 -8.74 18.80 -4.06
N SER A 169 -8.32 18.11 -5.13
CA SER A 169 -7.19 18.55 -5.96
C SER A 169 -7.47 19.92 -6.59
N PHE A 170 -8.71 20.17 -7.04
CA PHE A 170 -9.12 21.49 -7.53
C PHE A 170 -8.97 22.55 -6.43
N CYS A 171 -9.43 22.27 -5.22
CA CYS A 171 -9.30 23.19 -4.08
C CYS A 171 -7.82 23.44 -3.73
N CYS A 172 -6.99 22.41 -3.68
CA CYS A 172 -5.58 22.47 -3.28
C CYS A 172 -4.67 23.14 -4.32
N VAL A 173 -5.07 23.21 -5.59
CA VAL A 173 -4.35 23.99 -6.61
C VAL A 173 -4.88 25.42 -6.66
N SER A 174 -6.20 25.60 -6.68
CA SER A 174 -6.83 26.92 -6.91
C SER A 174 -6.67 27.86 -5.71
N ALA A 175 -6.87 27.37 -4.49
CA ALA A 175 -6.87 28.20 -3.29
C ALA A 175 -5.48 28.80 -2.97
N PRO A 176 -4.36 28.04 -2.96
CA PRO A 176 -3.06 28.65 -2.70
C PRO A 176 -2.62 29.59 -3.82
N CYS A 177 -2.97 29.30 -5.08
CA CYS A 177 -2.78 30.25 -6.17
C CYS A 177 -3.56 31.55 -5.90
N TYR A 178 -4.86 31.46 -5.60
CA TYR A 178 -5.70 32.61 -5.28
C TYR A 178 -5.15 33.44 -4.10
N VAL A 179 -4.81 32.79 -2.98
CA VAL A 179 -4.21 33.45 -1.81
C VAL A 179 -2.91 34.16 -2.20
N SER A 180 -2.04 33.49 -2.94
CA SER A 180 -0.75 34.08 -3.35
C SER A 180 -0.90 35.25 -4.32
N GLU A 181 -1.98 35.29 -5.11
CA GLU A 181 -2.26 36.34 -6.09
C GLU A 181 -3.02 37.53 -5.46
N MET A 182 -3.81 37.27 -4.41
CA MET A 182 -4.56 38.28 -3.64
C MET A 182 -3.79 38.86 -2.46
N ALA A 183 -2.78 38.16 -1.92
CA ALA A 183 -2.08 38.61 -0.74
C ALA A 183 -1.25 39.88 -0.98
N HIS A 184 -1.29 40.79 -0.01
CA HIS A 184 -0.54 42.03 -0.06
C HIS A 184 0.98 41.77 -0.07
N PRO A 185 1.78 42.41 -0.95
CA PRO A 185 3.20 42.10 -1.15
C PRO A 185 4.03 42.09 0.13
N LYS A 186 3.78 43.05 1.03
CA LYS A 186 4.48 43.19 2.31
C LYS A 186 4.34 41.99 3.24
N TRP A 187 3.22 41.28 3.19
CA TRP A 187 2.91 40.13 4.07
C TRP A 187 2.60 38.86 3.27
N ARG A 188 2.96 38.84 2.00
CA ARG A 188 2.61 37.76 1.06
C ARG A 188 3.13 36.40 1.53
N GLY A 189 4.36 36.35 2.04
CA GLY A 189 4.98 35.15 2.59
C GLY A 189 4.17 34.60 3.77
N THR A 190 3.95 35.43 4.81
CA THR A 190 3.14 35.05 5.98
C THR A 190 1.72 34.60 5.60
N LEU A 191 1.01 35.35 4.75
CA LEU A 191 -0.38 35.02 4.36
C LEU A 191 -0.45 33.72 3.54
N THR A 192 0.50 33.49 2.64
CA THR A 192 0.56 32.25 1.87
C THR A 192 0.94 31.06 2.75
N GLY A 193 1.83 31.23 3.73
CA GLY A 193 2.17 30.20 4.72
C GLY A 193 1.00 29.84 5.66
N LEU A 194 0.19 30.83 6.05
CA LEU A 194 -0.99 30.62 6.88
C LEU A 194 -2.06 29.75 6.21
N TYR A 195 -2.16 29.76 4.87
CA TYR A 195 -3.06 28.85 4.16
C TYR A 195 -2.81 27.39 4.55
N ASN A 196 -1.56 26.92 4.50
CA ASN A 196 -1.25 25.52 4.81
C ASN A 196 -1.42 25.21 6.32
N CYS A 197 -1.30 26.21 7.18
CA CYS A 197 -1.60 26.06 8.62
C CYS A 197 -3.09 25.75 8.87
N THR A 198 -3.97 26.17 7.96
CA THR A 198 -5.43 25.93 8.06
C THR A 198 -5.79 24.45 7.88
N TRP A 199 -4.88 23.64 7.34
CA TRP A 199 -5.00 22.18 7.34
C TRP A 199 -5.23 21.64 8.75
N TYR A 200 -4.49 22.14 9.75
CA TYR A 200 -4.67 21.72 11.14
C TYR A 200 -6.01 22.13 11.73
N ILE A 201 -6.61 23.25 11.29
CA ILE A 201 -7.96 23.63 11.75
C ILE A 201 -8.97 22.57 11.33
N GLY A 202 -8.90 22.12 10.08
CA GLY A 202 -9.74 21.02 9.60
C GLY A 202 -9.50 19.72 10.36
N SER A 203 -8.23 19.39 10.59
CA SER A 203 -7.79 18.22 11.35
C SER A 203 -8.33 18.21 12.78
N ILE A 204 -8.25 19.34 13.49
CA ILE A 204 -8.77 19.52 14.85
C ILE A 204 -10.29 19.27 14.87
N ILE A 205 -11.04 19.91 13.97
CA ILE A 205 -12.50 19.74 13.91
C ILE A 205 -12.84 18.27 13.65
N ALA A 206 -12.18 17.61 12.70
CA ALA A 206 -12.43 16.21 12.38
C ALA A 206 -12.16 15.29 13.58
N SER A 207 -11.01 15.42 14.24
CA SER A 207 -10.64 14.57 15.37
C SER A 207 -11.60 14.72 16.56
N TRP A 208 -12.04 15.94 16.88
CA TRP A 208 -12.98 16.17 17.98
C TRP A 208 -14.41 15.73 17.64
N VAL A 209 -14.84 15.87 16.39
CA VAL A 209 -16.14 15.33 15.93
C VAL A 209 -16.14 13.81 16.02
N VAL A 210 -15.05 13.14 15.61
CA VAL A 210 -14.90 11.69 15.76
C VAL A 210 -14.92 11.28 17.23
N TYR A 211 -14.18 11.99 18.09
CA TYR A 211 -14.18 11.75 19.54
C TYR A 211 -15.59 11.88 20.15
N GLY A 212 -16.36 12.91 19.76
CA GLY A 212 -17.74 13.06 20.21
C GLY A 212 -18.67 11.94 19.69
N CYS A 213 -18.46 11.47 18.46
CA CYS A 213 -19.23 10.38 17.88
C CYS A 213 -18.88 9.01 18.49
N ALA A 214 -17.71 8.86 19.12
CA ALA A 214 -17.34 7.63 19.82
C ALA A 214 -18.20 7.36 21.07
N TYR A 215 -18.92 8.36 21.60
CA TYR A 215 -19.89 8.17 22.69
C TYR A 215 -21.26 7.65 22.22
N ILE A 216 -21.45 7.48 20.90
CA ILE A 216 -22.71 7.01 20.33
C ILE A 216 -22.61 5.50 20.08
N ASP A 217 -23.35 4.71 20.85
CA ASP A 217 -23.36 3.22 20.77
C ASP A 217 -24.02 2.64 19.49
N SER A 218 -24.17 3.45 18.44
CA SER A 218 -24.78 3.02 17.16
C SER A 218 -23.73 2.56 16.15
N LEU A 219 -24.05 1.52 15.40
CA LEU A 219 -23.27 1.05 14.24
C LEU A 219 -23.12 2.12 13.15
N ASP A 220 -24.01 3.12 13.11
CA ASP A 220 -23.97 4.23 12.15
C ASP A 220 -23.20 5.47 12.67
N ALA A 221 -22.61 5.43 13.87
CA ALA A 221 -21.91 6.57 14.47
C ALA A 221 -20.76 7.11 13.60
N TRP A 222 -20.09 6.24 12.85
CA TRP A 222 -18.98 6.61 11.94
C TRP A 222 -19.43 7.44 10.73
N ARG A 223 -20.73 7.49 10.42
CA ARG A 223 -21.27 8.26 9.28
C ARG A 223 -21.39 9.75 9.58
N ILE A 224 -21.61 10.12 10.84
CA ILE A 224 -21.81 11.52 11.26
C ILE A 224 -20.56 12.37 10.95
N PRO A 225 -19.34 11.95 11.33
CA PRO A 225 -18.12 12.68 10.97
C PRO A 225 -17.95 12.88 9.46
N ILE A 226 -18.38 11.91 8.64
CA ILE A 226 -18.32 12.01 7.18
C ILE A 226 -19.31 13.08 6.68
N TRP A 227 -20.55 13.09 7.18
CA TRP A 227 -21.52 14.15 6.82
C TRP A 227 -21.05 15.55 7.22
N CYS A 228 -20.33 15.70 8.35
CA CYS A 228 -19.77 16.99 8.76
C CYS A 228 -18.78 17.58 7.74
N GLN A 229 -18.18 16.75 6.88
CA GLN A 229 -17.31 17.21 5.79
C GLN A 229 -18.05 18.13 4.80
N MET A 230 -19.36 17.93 4.60
CA MET A 230 -20.16 18.80 3.73
C MET A 230 -20.30 20.23 4.26
N VAL A 231 -20.16 20.46 5.57
CA VAL A 231 -20.33 21.79 6.15
C VAL A 231 -19.25 22.73 5.63
N THR A 232 -17.98 22.30 5.63
CA THR A 232 -16.87 23.12 5.15
C THR A 232 -16.94 23.33 3.64
N SER A 233 -17.28 22.30 2.86
CA SER A 233 -17.47 22.40 1.41
C SER A 233 -18.66 23.28 1.03
N GLY A 234 -19.77 23.19 1.77
CA GLY A 234 -20.96 24.01 1.55
C GLY A 234 -20.69 25.50 1.79
N ILE A 235 -19.92 25.84 2.83
CA ILE A 235 -19.51 27.23 3.09
C ILE A 235 -18.64 27.75 1.94
N VAL A 236 -17.72 26.94 1.40
CA VAL A 236 -16.91 27.34 0.24
C VAL A 236 -17.78 27.53 -1.00
N CYS A 237 -18.68 26.58 -1.32
CA CYS A 237 -19.59 26.69 -2.47
C CYS A 237 -20.45 27.95 -2.44
N LEU A 238 -21.00 28.32 -1.28
CA LEU A 238 -21.78 29.54 -1.11
C LEU A 238 -20.89 30.79 -1.05
N GLY A 239 -19.73 30.67 -0.40
CA GLY A 239 -18.75 31.74 -0.19
C GLY A 239 -18.15 32.28 -1.49
N VAL A 240 -17.95 31.42 -2.50
CA VAL A 240 -17.34 31.79 -3.78
C VAL A 240 -18.13 32.88 -4.52
N PHE A 241 -19.44 32.99 -4.32
CA PHE A 241 -20.23 34.04 -4.98
C PHE A 241 -19.90 35.46 -4.50
N TRP A 242 -19.33 35.61 -3.31
CA TRP A 242 -18.87 36.89 -2.77
C TRP A 242 -17.37 37.14 -2.98
N LEU A 243 -16.64 36.17 -3.54
CA LEU A 243 -15.21 36.29 -3.78
C LEU A 243 -14.94 37.03 -5.11
N PRO A 244 -14.09 38.07 -5.11
CA PRO A 244 -13.59 38.65 -6.35
C PRO A 244 -12.68 37.65 -7.05
N GLU A 245 -12.54 37.77 -8.36
CA GLU A 245 -11.56 36.97 -9.10
C GLU A 245 -10.14 37.52 -8.90
N SER A 246 -9.12 36.67 -9.09
CA SER A 246 -7.73 37.09 -8.99
C SER A 246 -7.37 38.23 -9.97
N PRO A 247 -6.74 39.32 -9.49
CA PRO A 247 -6.26 40.42 -10.33
C PRO A 247 -5.33 39.95 -11.46
N ARG A 248 -4.48 38.95 -11.20
CA ARG A 248 -3.54 38.43 -12.19
C ARG A 248 -4.24 37.65 -13.30
N TRP A 249 -5.28 36.89 -12.97
CA TRP A 249 -6.09 36.23 -13.97
C TRP A 249 -6.89 37.24 -14.82
N LEU A 250 -7.45 38.28 -14.18
CA LEU A 250 -8.13 39.37 -14.90
C LEU A 250 -7.19 40.08 -15.88
N MET A 251 -5.95 40.35 -15.47
CA MET A 251 -4.91 40.90 -16.35
C MET A 251 -4.57 39.95 -17.51
N ALA A 252 -4.53 38.65 -17.27
CA ALA A 252 -4.23 37.65 -18.29
C ALA A 252 -5.34 37.45 -19.33
N GLN A 253 -6.57 37.88 -19.02
CA GLN A 253 -7.76 37.91 -19.88
C GLN A 253 -8.04 39.32 -20.44
N ASP A 254 -7.04 40.20 -20.45
CA ASP A 254 -7.10 41.59 -20.95
C ASP A 254 -8.14 42.49 -20.25
N ARG A 255 -8.57 42.14 -19.02
CA ARG A 255 -9.52 42.92 -18.19
C ARG A 255 -8.80 43.84 -17.20
N HIS A 256 -8.00 44.76 -17.74
CA HIS A 256 -7.12 45.63 -16.94
C HIS A 256 -7.85 46.54 -15.94
N GLU A 257 -9.01 47.10 -16.32
CA GLU A 257 -9.77 47.99 -15.44
C GLU A 257 -10.35 47.27 -14.22
N ASP A 258 -10.80 46.03 -14.40
CA ASP A 258 -11.37 45.23 -13.31
C ASP A 258 -10.28 44.78 -12.35
N ALA A 259 -9.10 44.41 -12.87
CA ALA A 259 -7.94 44.13 -12.03
C ALA A 259 -7.54 45.35 -11.17
N ALA A 260 -7.54 46.55 -11.75
CA ALA A 260 -7.25 47.79 -11.03
C ALA A 260 -8.30 48.09 -9.94
N LYS A 261 -9.59 47.83 -10.19
CA LYS A 261 -10.66 47.99 -9.18
C LYS A 261 -10.50 47.03 -8.01
N VAL A 262 -10.16 45.77 -8.27
CA VAL A 262 -9.91 44.78 -7.21
C VAL A 262 -8.70 45.22 -6.37
N LEU A 263 -7.58 45.57 -7.01
CA LEU A 263 -6.40 46.05 -6.29
C LEU A 263 -6.64 47.34 -5.52
N ALA A 264 -7.39 48.29 -6.08
CA ALA A 264 -7.79 49.50 -5.38
C ALA A 264 -8.58 49.18 -4.12
N THR A 265 -9.52 48.24 -4.19
CA THR A 265 -10.39 47.87 -3.07
C THR A 265 -9.63 47.22 -1.91
N TYR A 266 -8.65 46.36 -2.20
CA TYR A 266 -7.97 45.56 -1.17
C TYR A 266 -6.56 46.06 -0.80
N HIS A 267 -5.83 46.68 -1.73
CA HIS A 267 -4.46 47.17 -1.52
C HIS A 267 -4.34 48.70 -1.52
N GLY A 268 -5.25 49.41 -2.20
CA GLY A 268 -5.16 50.86 -2.42
C GLY A 268 -6.11 51.72 -1.58
N GLU A 269 -6.70 51.17 -0.51
CA GLU A 269 -7.69 51.86 0.34
C GLU A 269 -8.90 52.45 -0.42
N GLY A 270 -9.27 51.82 -1.54
CA GLY A 270 -10.34 52.25 -2.44
C GLY A 270 -9.91 53.21 -3.55
N ARG A 271 -8.63 53.59 -3.64
CA ARG A 271 -8.11 54.51 -4.67
C ARG A 271 -7.25 53.76 -5.70
N VAL A 272 -7.59 53.90 -6.97
CA VAL A 272 -6.81 53.34 -8.10
C VAL A 272 -5.46 54.05 -8.27
N SER A 273 -5.37 55.32 -7.85
CA SER A 273 -4.15 56.13 -7.91
C SER A 273 -3.14 55.83 -6.79
N HIS A 274 -3.40 54.84 -5.93
CA HIS A 274 -2.48 54.51 -4.85
C HIS A 274 -1.15 53.97 -5.43
N PRO A 275 0.03 54.43 -4.95
CA PRO A 275 1.34 54.03 -5.48
C PRO A 275 1.52 52.51 -5.59
N MET A 276 1.11 51.76 -4.56
CA MET A 276 1.11 50.29 -4.55
C MET A 276 0.31 49.66 -5.70
N VAL A 277 -0.87 50.21 -6.02
CA VAL A 277 -1.74 49.66 -7.08
C VAL A 277 -1.14 49.92 -8.45
N GLN A 278 -0.61 51.12 -8.68
CA GLN A 278 0.06 51.48 -9.93
C GLN A 278 1.32 50.63 -10.14
N LEU A 279 2.14 50.45 -9.10
CA LEU A 279 3.33 49.62 -9.13
C LEU A 279 2.98 48.16 -9.47
N GLN A 280 1.97 47.58 -8.81
CA GLN A 280 1.52 46.21 -9.09
C GLN A 280 0.96 46.05 -10.51
N MET A 281 0.19 47.02 -11.00
CA MET A 281 -0.35 47.00 -12.36
C MET A 281 0.77 47.05 -13.40
N GLN A 282 1.78 47.91 -13.19
CA GLN A 282 2.96 47.99 -14.06
C GLN A 282 3.79 46.69 -14.02
N GLU A 283 4.00 46.10 -12.85
CA GLU A 283 4.69 44.81 -12.72
C GLU A 283 3.99 43.71 -13.52
N MET A 284 2.65 43.61 -13.39
CA MET A 284 1.85 42.62 -14.10
C MET A 284 1.83 42.87 -15.62
N MET A 285 1.74 44.13 -16.07
CA MET A 285 1.80 44.47 -17.49
C MET A 285 3.16 44.11 -18.10
N LYS A 286 4.27 44.40 -17.39
CA LYS A 286 5.63 44.05 -17.85
C LYS A 286 5.84 42.54 -17.93
N GLN A 287 5.24 41.77 -17.02
CA GLN A 287 5.25 40.30 -17.08
C GLN A 287 4.49 39.80 -18.32
N ILE A 288 3.28 40.29 -18.57
CA ILE A 288 2.46 39.83 -19.70
C ILE A 288 3.06 40.22 -21.07
N SER A 289 3.63 41.42 -21.21
CA SER A 289 4.20 41.89 -22.49
C SER A 289 5.48 41.13 -22.89
N THR A 290 6.24 40.63 -21.92
CA THR A 290 7.45 39.82 -22.14
C THR A 290 7.10 38.35 -22.45
N GLU A 291 5.92 37.88 -22.03
CA GLU A 291 5.47 36.48 -22.04
C GLU A 291 4.34 36.22 -23.05
N ALA A 292 4.11 37.11 -24.03
CA ALA A 292 2.98 37.05 -24.97
C ALA A 292 3.07 35.93 -26.04
N SER A 293 4.17 35.18 -26.13
CA SER A 293 4.33 34.06 -27.07
C SER A 293 4.13 32.73 -26.33
N ASP A 294 3.05 32.00 -26.68
CA ASP A 294 2.76 30.60 -26.33
C ASP A 294 2.02 30.26 -25.01
N LYS A 295 0.85 30.88 -24.78
CA LYS A 295 -0.14 30.39 -23.78
C LYS A 295 -0.88 29.13 -24.24
N LYS A 296 -0.20 27.99 -24.39
CA LYS A 296 -0.84 26.67 -24.54
C LYS A 296 -0.95 25.99 -23.17
N TRP A 297 -2.17 25.61 -22.77
CA TRP A 297 -2.42 24.96 -21.48
C TRP A 297 -1.72 23.60 -21.34
N TYR A 298 -1.50 22.90 -22.47
CA TYR A 298 -0.82 21.60 -22.53
C TYR A 298 0.70 21.70 -22.65
N ASP A 299 1.24 22.91 -22.79
CA ASP A 299 2.68 23.07 -22.98
C ASP A 299 3.40 23.20 -21.62
N TYR A 300 3.90 22.08 -21.13
CA TYR A 300 4.74 22.02 -19.92
C TYR A 300 6.24 22.16 -20.25
N HIS A 301 6.61 22.34 -21.52
CA HIS A 301 8.02 22.44 -21.94
C HIS A 301 8.74 23.58 -21.25
N GLU A 302 8.05 24.69 -21.01
CA GLU A 302 8.53 25.88 -20.30
C GLU A 302 9.10 25.59 -18.90
N LEU A 303 8.65 24.51 -18.24
CA LEU A 303 9.16 24.12 -16.92
C LEU A 303 10.54 23.45 -16.97
N TRP A 304 10.97 22.95 -18.13
CA TRP A 304 12.24 22.25 -18.27
C TRP A 304 13.11 22.75 -19.43
N ASP A 305 12.67 23.74 -20.21
CA ASP A 305 13.41 24.19 -21.38
C ASP A 305 14.82 24.71 -20.99
N THR A 306 14.86 25.70 -20.10
CA THR A 306 16.10 26.33 -19.66
C THR A 306 16.76 25.62 -18.47
N HIS A 307 18.09 25.72 -18.37
CA HIS A 307 18.84 25.19 -17.22
C HIS A 307 18.36 25.78 -15.87
N SER A 308 17.93 27.05 -15.86
CA SER A 308 17.34 27.70 -14.69
C SER A 308 15.98 27.11 -14.32
N ALA A 309 15.10 26.88 -15.31
CA ALA A 309 13.80 26.26 -15.10
C ALA A 309 13.92 24.82 -14.55
N ARG A 310 14.84 24.01 -15.10
CA ARG A 310 15.11 22.65 -14.59
C ARG A 310 15.52 22.64 -13.12
N ARG A 311 16.40 23.55 -12.70
CA ARG A 311 16.83 23.64 -11.29
C ARG A 311 15.68 24.03 -10.37
N ARG A 312 14.83 24.98 -10.78
CA ARG A 312 13.62 25.36 -10.03
C ARG A 312 12.63 24.21 -9.95
N LEU A 313 12.42 23.47 -11.04
CA LEU A 313 11.55 22.30 -11.07
C LEU A 313 12.04 21.20 -10.12
N ILE A 314 13.36 20.94 -10.06
CA ILE A 314 13.95 19.99 -9.10
C ILE A 314 13.64 20.44 -7.66
N CYS A 315 13.77 21.73 -7.35
CA CYS A 315 13.43 22.28 -6.04
C CYS A 315 11.93 22.11 -5.70
N VAL A 316 11.04 22.32 -6.67
CA VAL A 316 9.59 22.14 -6.52
C VAL A 316 9.23 20.68 -6.25
N ILE A 317 9.76 19.76 -7.07
CA ILE A 317 9.52 18.31 -6.90
C ILE A 317 10.13 17.83 -5.57
N GLY A 318 11.35 18.27 -5.24
CA GLY A 318 12.00 17.94 -3.98
C GLY A 318 11.18 18.37 -2.77
N MET A 319 10.68 19.61 -2.77
CA MET A 319 9.82 20.10 -1.68
C MET A 319 8.51 19.29 -1.57
N ALA A 320 7.90 18.95 -2.71
CA ALA A 320 6.65 18.19 -2.75
C ALA A 320 6.80 16.74 -2.27
N VAL A 321 7.88 16.06 -2.69
CA VAL A 321 8.14 14.65 -2.38
C VAL A 321 8.67 14.49 -0.96
N PHE A 322 9.71 15.24 -0.58
CA PHE A 322 10.27 15.14 0.77
C PHE A 322 9.31 15.63 1.85
N GLY A 323 8.43 16.59 1.53
CA GLY A 323 7.37 17.01 2.44
C GLY A 323 6.38 15.89 2.81
N GLN A 324 6.21 14.88 1.93
CA GLN A 324 5.31 13.74 2.19
C GLN A 324 6.06 12.52 2.73
N ILE A 325 7.25 12.23 2.19
CA ILE A 325 8.09 11.09 2.60
C ILE A 325 8.70 11.31 3.99
N SER A 326 8.75 12.54 4.48
CA SER A 326 9.18 12.92 5.84
C SER A 326 8.45 12.21 6.98
N GLY A 327 7.40 11.43 6.72
CA GLY A 327 6.69 10.64 7.71
C GLY A 327 5.43 11.30 8.28
N ASN A 328 5.05 12.48 7.78
CA ASN A 328 3.85 13.19 8.23
C ASN A 328 2.57 12.32 8.10
N SER A 329 2.41 11.62 6.97
CA SER A 329 1.26 10.73 6.78
C SER A 329 1.28 9.53 7.75
N LEU A 330 2.46 9.02 8.12
CA LEU A 330 2.58 7.93 9.09
C LEU A 330 2.16 8.42 10.49
N SER A 331 2.70 9.57 10.91
CA SER A 331 2.40 10.16 12.21
C SER A 331 0.95 10.62 12.38
N SER A 332 0.23 10.92 11.28
CA SER A 332 -1.16 11.38 11.37
C SER A 332 -2.17 10.24 11.14
N TYR A 333 -2.07 9.50 10.02
CA TYR A 333 -3.09 8.50 9.65
C TYR A 333 -2.96 7.20 10.46
N TYR A 334 -1.74 6.85 10.87
CA TYR A 334 -1.46 5.62 11.60
C TYR A 334 -1.13 5.88 13.08
N MET A 335 -1.33 7.11 13.58
CA MET A 335 -1.16 7.45 15.00
C MET A 335 -1.88 6.46 15.91
N VAL A 336 -3.17 6.24 15.65
CA VAL A 336 -4.03 5.33 16.43
C VAL A 336 -3.43 3.92 16.46
N ALA A 337 -2.96 3.42 15.32
CA ALA A 337 -2.32 2.11 15.24
C ALA A 337 -1.00 2.07 16.03
N MET A 338 -0.17 3.11 15.93
CA MET A 338 1.06 3.23 16.71
C MET A 338 0.80 3.30 18.23
N LEU A 339 -0.25 4.00 18.65
CA LEU A 339 -0.67 4.10 20.05
C LEU A 339 -1.19 2.75 20.59
N GLN A 340 -1.93 2.01 19.76
CA GLN A 340 -2.39 0.66 20.09
C GLN A 340 -1.23 -0.33 20.19
N SER A 341 -0.26 -0.27 19.27
CA SER A 341 0.99 -1.06 19.35
C SER A 341 1.82 -0.72 20.60
N ALA A 342 1.76 0.52 21.08
CA ALA A 342 2.40 0.95 22.31
C ALA A 342 1.62 0.54 23.60
N GLY A 343 0.54 -0.23 23.48
CA GLY A 343 -0.21 -0.78 24.62
C GLY A 343 -1.35 0.10 25.14
N ILE A 344 -1.65 1.24 24.51
CA ILE A 344 -2.83 2.05 24.85
C ILE A 344 -4.02 1.57 24.01
N THR A 345 -4.86 0.73 24.62
CA THR A 345 -6.00 0.08 23.94
C THR A 345 -7.35 0.73 24.19
N ASP A 346 -7.41 1.71 25.10
CA ASP A 346 -8.62 2.45 25.46
C ASP A 346 -9.03 3.40 24.33
N GLU A 347 -10.16 3.11 23.67
CA GLU A 347 -10.67 3.84 22.49
C GLU A 347 -10.75 5.36 22.75
N HIS A 348 -11.30 5.77 23.89
CA HIS A 348 -11.46 7.19 24.20
C HIS A 348 -10.12 7.87 24.43
N LYS A 349 -9.15 7.20 25.05
CA LYS A 349 -7.80 7.76 25.24
C LYS A 349 -7.05 7.86 23.91
N VAL A 350 -7.13 6.85 23.06
CA VAL A 350 -6.47 6.86 21.74
C VAL A 350 -7.05 7.96 20.85
N LEU A 351 -8.38 8.12 20.81
CA LEU A 351 -9.04 9.18 20.05
C LEU A 351 -8.76 10.57 20.62
N ALA A 352 -8.72 10.73 21.95
CA ALA A 352 -8.36 12.00 22.58
C ALA A 352 -6.90 12.40 22.27
N LEU A 353 -5.96 11.46 22.36
CA LEU A 353 -4.55 11.70 22.00
C LEU A 353 -4.40 12.07 20.52
N ASN A 354 -5.14 11.40 19.64
CA ASN A 354 -5.20 11.75 18.22
C ASN A 354 -5.78 13.16 17.97
N GLY A 355 -6.70 13.64 18.83
CA GLY A 355 -7.24 15.00 18.77
C GLY A 355 -6.31 16.08 19.32
N ILE A 356 -5.47 15.76 20.29
CA ILE A 356 -4.50 16.69 20.89
C ILE A 356 -3.33 16.98 19.93
N ASN A 357 -2.87 16.00 19.14
CA ASN A 357 -1.69 16.17 18.29
C ASN A 357 -1.83 17.31 17.25
N PRO A 358 -2.94 17.40 16.50
CA PRO A 358 -3.17 18.52 15.60
C PRO A 358 -3.21 19.89 16.30
N ALA A 359 -3.75 19.96 17.52
CA ALA A 359 -3.85 21.22 18.27
C ALA A 359 -2.46 21.75 18.66
N LEU A 360 -1.56 20.87 19.11
CA LEU A 360 -0.17 21.24 19.41
C LEU A 360 0.60 21.60 18.13
N SER A 361 0.40 20.82 17.07
CA SER A 361 1.00 21.05 15.75
C SER A 361 0.56 22.37 15.12
N PHE A 362 -0.68 22.79 15.34
CA PHE A 362 -1.21 24.08 14.87
C PHE A 362 -0.48 25.28 15.47
N LEU A 363 -0.18 25.25 16.77
CA LEU A 363 0.61 26.30 17.43
C LEU A 363 2.02 26.37 16.82
N GLY A 364 2.65 25.21 16.59
CA GLY A 364 3.92 25.11 15.89
C GLY A 364 3.87 25.72 14.49
N ALA A 365 2.81 25.43 13.72
CA ALA A 365 2.63 25.93 12.36
C ALA A 365 2.50 27.46 12.29
N ILE A 366 1.71 28.07 13.18
CA ILE A 366 1.55 29.54 13.23
C ILE A 366 2.87 30.23 13.57
N LEU A 367 3.60 29.71 14.58
CA LEU A 367 4.90 30.25 14.96
C LEU A 367 5.91 30.09 13.80
N GLY A 368 5.91 28.93 13.14
CA GLY A 368 6.71 28.66 11.95
C GLY A 368 6.46 29.64 10.82
N ALA A 369 5.20 29.88 10.47
CA ALA A 369 4.79 30.81 9.40
C ALA A 369 5.20 32.27 9.67
N ARG A 370 5.40 32.67 10.94
CA ARG A 370 5.96 33.98 11.29
C ARG A 370 7.49 33.99 11.28
N MET A 371 8.10 32.92 11.75
CA MET A 371 9.56 32.79 11.85
C MET A 371 10.25 32.64 10.49
N THR A 372 9.53 32.20 9.45
CA THR A 372 10.05 32.12 8.07
C THR A 372 10.60 33.45 7.54
N ASP A 373 9.98 34.56 7.93
CA ASP A 373 10.40 35.90 7.50
C ASP A 373 11.55 36.47 8.35
N LEU A 374 11.80 35.92 9.56
CA LEU A 374 12.87 36.35 10.46
C LEU A 374 14.16 35.53 10.33
N ILE A 375 14.05 34.20 10.37
CA ILE A 375 15.19 33.27 10.37
C ILE A 375 15.64 32.98 8.94
N GLY A 376 14.74 33.13 7.96
CA GLY A 376 14.95 32.76 6.57
C GLY A 376 14.61 31.30 6.29
N ARG A 377 14.32 31.00 5.02
CA ARG A 377 13.67 29.74 4.59
C ARG A 377 14.60 28.52 4.68
N ARG A 378 15.84 28.65 4.19
CA ARG A 378 16.84 27.57 4.14
C ARG A 378 17.30 27.09 5.52
N PRO A 379 17.75 27.96 6.45
CA PRO A 379 18.16 27.52 7.79
C PRO A 379 17.01 26.88 8.56
N LEU A 380 15.80 27.44 8.45
CA LEU A 380 14.60 26.87 9.09
C LEU A 380 14.34 25.43 8.63
N LEU A 381 14.44 25.16 7.32
CA LEU A 381 14.27 23.81 6.76
C LEU A 381 15.37 22.84 7.24
N LEU A 382 16.63 23.27 7.27
CA LEU A 382 17.74 22.42 7.71
C LEU A 382 17.64 22.04 9.18
N TYR A 383 17.35 23.00 10.07
CA TYR A 383 17.22 22.73 11.50
C TYR A 383 16.04 21.81 11.80
N THR A 384 14.91 22.02 11.13
CA THR A 384 13.72 21.19 11.32
C THR A 384 13.92 19.77 10.81
N ILE A 385 14.64 19.55 9.71
CA ILE A 385 15.00 18.21 9.23
C ILE A 385 15.89 17.49 10.25
N VAL A 386 16.97 18.12 10.73
CA VAL A 386 17.89 17.47 11.68
C VAL A 386 17.15 17.06 12.95
N PHE A 387 16.33 17.96 13.50
CA PHE A 387 15.57 17.67 14.71
C PHE A 387 14.48 16.63 14.49
N ALA A 388 13.78 16.66 13.35
CA ALA A 388 12.80 15.66 12.96
C ALA A 388 13.43 14.26 12.83
N SER A 389 14.62 14.15 12.22
CA SER A 389 15.36 12.89 12.10
C SER A 389 15.75 12.33 13.47
N VAL A 390 16.19 13.18 14.40
CA VAL A 390 16.49 12.75 15.78
C VAL A 390 15.23 12.25 16.49
N CYS A 391 14.11 12.95 16.35
CA CYS A 391 12.85 12.50 16.93
C CYS A 391 12.43 11.14 16.36
N PHE A 392 12.52 10.95 15.04
CA PHE A 392 12.19 9.68 14.40
C PHE A 392 13.10 8.53 14.84
N ALA A 393 14.39 8.77 15.02
CA ALA A 393 15.31 7.77 15.55
C ALA A 393 14.91 7.33 16.97
N ILE A 394 14.50 8.28 17.81
CA ILE A 394 14.04 8.00 19.19
C ILE A 394 12.71 7.25 19.18
N ILE A 395 11.73 7.69 18.37
CA ILE A 395 10.44 6.99 18.20
C ILE A 395 10.69 5.53 17.81
N THR A 396 11.60 5.30 16.86
CA THR A 396 11.92 3.98 16.34
C THR A 396 12.55 3.09 17.42
N GLY A 397 13.55 3.59 18.15
CA GLY A 397 14.21 2.85 19.22
C GLY A 397 13.29 2.54 20.40
N THR A 398 12.48 3.51 20.83
CA THR A 398 11.56 3.36 21.96
C THR A 398 10.35 2.50 21.62
N SER A 399 9.88 2.51 20.37
CA SER A 399 8.82 1.60 19.89
C SER A 399 9.27 0.14 19.95
N LYS A 400 10.53 -0.15 19.57
CA LYS A 400 11.08 -1.50 19.67
C LYS A 400 11.14 -1.98 21.13
N MET A 401 11.67 -1.15 22.03
CA MET A 401 11.72 -1.47 23.46
C MET A 401 10.34 -1.70 24.06
N ALA A 402 9.33 -0.93 23.64
CA ALA A 402 7.95 -1.11 24.07
C ALA A 402 7.30 -2.40 23.53
N THR A 403 7.78 -2.90 22.40
CA THR A 403 7.31 -4.16 21.79
C THR A 403 7.97 -5.37 22.44
N ASP A 404 9.27 -5.28 22.75
CA ASP A 404 10.04 -6.35 23.39
C ASP A 404 9.64 -6.56 24.87
N ASP A 405 9.34 -5.48 25.62
CA ASP A 405 8.93 -5.53 27.03
C ASP A 405 7.62 -4.74 27.29
N PRO A 406 6.44 -5.41 27.23
CA PRO A 406 5.13 -4.77 27.43
C PRO A 406 4.91 -4.18 28.83
N THR A 407 5.78 -4.51 29.80
CA THR A 407 5.72 -4.00 31.18
C THR A 407 6.37 -2.62 31.33
N GLN A 408 7.17 -2.18 30.35
CA GLN A 408 7.91 -0.92 30.41
C GLN A 408 7.05 0.25 29.89
N VAL A 409 6.03 0.64 30.66
CA VAL A 409 5.12 1.76 30.35
C VAL A 409 5.87 3.08 30.06
N ALA A 410 7.07 3.25 30.60
CA ALA A 410 7.94 4.39 30.31
C ALA A 410 8.34 4.48 28.83
N ALA A 411 8.69 3.35 28.18
CA ALA A 411 9.11 3.34 26.78
C ALA A 411 7.95 3.70 25.84
N ALA A 412 6.75 3.19 26.12
CA ALA A 412 5.52 3.56 25.41
C ALA A 412 5.20 5.06 25.55
N ASN A 413 5.23 5.60 26.77
CA ASN A 413 4.98 7.03 27.00
C ASN A 413 6.03 7.93 26.33
N THR A 414 7.31 7.52 26.31
CA THR A 414 8.36 8.25 25.59
C THR A 414 8.12 8.24 24.09
N THR A 415 7.75 7.08 23.51
CA THR A 415 7.38 6.99 22.08
C THR A 415 6.31 8.02 21.72
N ILE A 416 5.26 8.08 22.52
CA ILE A 416 4.13 9.00 22.34
C ILE A 416 4.58 10.47 22.42
N ALA A 417 5.35 10.82 23.45
CA ALA A 417 5.86 12.17 23.63
C ALA A 417 6.70 12.63 22.42
N PHE A 418 7.56 11.76 21.89
CA PHE A 418 8.37 12.08 20.72
C PHE A 418 7.57 12.16 19.42
N ILE A 419 6.45 11.43 19.29
CA ILE A 419 5.54 11.61 18.15
C ILE A 419 4.92 13.02 18.17
N PHE A 420 4.48 13.51 19.33
CA PHE A 420 3.97 14.89 19.47
C PHE A 420 5.05 15.93 19.18
N ILE A 421 6.27 15.72 19.71
CA ILE A 421 7.41 16.62 19.47
C ILE A 421 7.75 16.66 17.98
N PHE A 422 7.78 15.50 17.31
CA PHE A 422 7.96 15.41 15.87
C PHE A 422 6.88 16.21 15.13
N GLY A 423 5.61 16.07 15.50
CA GLY A 423 4.50 16.83 14.92
C GLY A 423 4.69 18.34 15.04
N ILE A 424 5.09 18.83 16.22
CA ILE A 424 5.35 20.27 16.45
C ILE A 424 6.50 20.78 15.58
N VAL A 425 7.61 20.04 15.53
CA VAL A 425 8.82 20.45 14.79
C VAL A 425 8.59 20.41 13.29
N PHE A 426 7.94 19.36 12.80
CA PHE A 426 7.55 19.24 11.41
C PHE A 426 6.65 20.40 11.00
N SER A 427 5.68 20.72 11.86
CA SER A 427 4.76 21.85 11.65
C SER A 427 5.44 23.21 11.63
N PHE A 428 6.45 23.39 12.47
CA PHE A 428 7.19 24.65 12.57
C PHE A 428 8.01 24.95 11.32
N GLY A 429 8.59 23.94 10.67
CA GLY A 429 9.42 24.11 9.47
C GLY A 429 8.68 23.81 8.18
N TRP A 430 8.30 22.55 8.02
CA TRP A 430 7.85 22.00 6.75
C TRP A 430 6.48 22.50 6.34
N THR A 431 5.50 22.53 7.24
CA THR A 431 4.12 22.94 6.89
C THR A 431 4.05 24.30 6.20
N PRO A 432 4.59 25.41 6.73
CA PRO A 432 4.53 26.70 6.03
C PRO A 432 5.36 26.69 4.74
N LEU A 433 6.54 26.05 4.74
CA LEU A 433 7.45 26.04 3.59
C LEU A 433 6.96 25.19 2.41
N GLN A 434 6.16 24.15 2.65
CA GLN A 434 5.74 23.20 1.63
C GLN A 434 4.95 23.87 0.49
N SER A 435 4.08 24.84 0.81
CA SER A 435 3.33 25.60 -0.19
C SER A 435 4.05 26.88 -0.60
N MET A 436 4.63 27.60 0.36
CA MET A 436 5.26 28.91 0.14
C MET A 436 6.49 28.79 -0.76
N TYR A 437 7.36 27.81 -0.53
CA TYR A 437 8.61 27.66 -1.29
C TYR A 437 8.35 27.35 -2.77
N ILE A 438 7.34 26.53 -3.06
CA ILE A 438 6.93 26.22 -4.44
C ILE A 438 6.41 27.50 -5.13
N ALA A 439 5.58 28.29 -4.44
CA ALA A 439 5.03 29.52 -4.99
C ALA A 439 6.09 30.62 -5.21
N GLU A 440 7.08 30.74 -4.32
CA GLU A 440 8.14 31.75 -4.38
C GLU A 440 9.25 31.43 -5.40
N THR A 441 9.54 30.15 -5.64
CA THR A 441 10.62 29.74 -6.57
C THR A 441 10.23 29.83 -8.05
N LEU A 442 8.93 29.80 -8.34
CA LEU A 442 8.41 29.81 -9.71
C LEU A 442 8.11 31.23 -10.23
N PRO A 443 8.53 31.54 -11.47
CA PRO A 443 8.10 32.72 -12.22
C PRO A 443 6.58 32.78 -12.36
N THR A 444 6.02 33.98 -12.54
CA THR A 444 4.56 34.17 -12.62
C THR A 444 3.90 33.34 -13.73
N ALA A 445 4.45 33.30 -14.95
CA ALA A 445 3.89 32.52 -16.06
C ALA A 445 3.79 31.01 -15.75
N THR A 446 4.83 30.43 -15.18
CA THR A 446 4.90 28.99 -14.93
C THR A 446 4.46 28.59 -13.53
N ARG A 447 4.05 29.55 -12.69
CA ARG A 447 3.66 29.30 -11.28
C ARG A 447 2.51 28.31 -11.19
N ALA A 448 1.41 28.54 -11.91
CA ALA A 448 0.25 27.65 -11.86
C ALA A 448 0.60 26.23 -12.33
N LYS A 449 1.29 26.09 -13.47
CA LYS A 449 1.76 24.80 -14.01
C LYS A 449 2.71 24.09 -13.04
N GLY A 450 3.69 24.80 -12.47
CA GLY A 450 4.66 24.24 -11.55
C GLY A 450 4.07 23.88 -10.18
N THR A 451 3.11 24.66 -9.66
CA THR A 451 2.34 24.29 -8.46
C THR A 451 1.51 23.04 -8.71
N ALA A 452 0.91 22.89 -9.90
CA ALA A 452 0.19 21.67 -10.27
C ALA A 452 1.12 20.45 -10.34
N VAL A 453 2.31 20.57 -10.95
CA VAL A 453 3.32 19.49 -10.96
C VAL A 453 3.80 19.16 -9.55
N GLY A 454 4.01 20.16 -8.70
CA GLY A 454 4.32 19.96 -7.29
C GLY A 454 3.21 19.20 -6.56
N ASN A 455 1.95 19.57 -6.75
CA ASN A 455 0.82 18.86 -6.14
C ASN A 455 0.68 17.42 -6.64
N PHE A 456 0.94 17.18 -7.93
CA PHE A 456 1.00 15.84 -8.51
C PHE A 456 2.09 14.99 -7.85
N ALA A 457 3.32 15.51 -7.78
CA ALA A 457 4.44 14.81 -7.14
C ALA A 457 4.17 14.52 -5.66
N SER A 458 3.55 15.47 -4.95
CA SER A 458 3.13 15.29 -3.56
C SER A 458 2.08 14.18 -3.44
N SER A 459 1.03 14.21 -4.28
CA SER A 459 -0.05 13.21 -4.26
C SER A 459 0.45 11.80 -4.60
N VAL A 460 1.39 11.66 -5.54
CA VAL A 460 2.04 10.37 -5.86
C VAL A 460 2.85 9.87 -4.67
N ALA A 461 3.69 10.72 -4.06
CA ALA A 461 4.48 10.36 -2.89
C ALA A 461 3.58 9.94 -1.71
N SER A 462 2.50 10.69 -1.45
CA SER A 462 1.51 10.35 -0.42
C SER A 462 0.79 9.02 -0.71
N THR A 463 0.45 8.75 -1.98
CA THR A 463 -0.18 7.47 -2.37
C THR A 463 0.72 6.28 -2.06
N ILE A 464 2.00 6.37 -2.45
CA ILE A 464 2.99 5.32 -2.22
C ILE A 464 3.16 5.11 -0.71
N LEU A 465 3.35 6.20 0.04
CA LEU A 465 3.57 6.12 1.48
C LEU A 465 2.35 5.53 2.21
N GLN A 466 1.14 6.05 1.94
CA GLN A 466 -0.08 5.58 2.62
C GLN A 466 -0.39 4.11 2.33
N TYR A 467 -0.13 3.64 1.10
CA TYR A 467 -0.29 2.24 0.75
C TYR A 467 0.81 1.37 1.39
N ALA A 468 2.08 1.78 1.31
CA ALA A 468 3.22 1.01 1.80
C ALA A 468 3.31 0.94 3.33
N SER A 469 2.84 1.98 4.03
CA SER A 469 2.82 2.02 5.50
C SER A 469 1.94 0.95 6.13
N GLY A 470 0.83 0.56 5.49
CA GLY A 470 -0.06 -0.49 6.02
C GLY A 470 0.66 -1.84 6.17
N PRO A 471 1.18 -2.44 5.07
CA PRO A 471 2.00 -3.65 5.12
C PRO A 471 3.27 -3.49 5.96
N GLY A 472 3.91 -2.31 5.91
CA GLY A 472 5.16 -2.05 6.63
C GLY A 472 5.03 -2.09 8.17
N ILE A 473 3.87 -1.70 8.72
CA ILE A 473 3.55 -1.81 10.15
C ILE A 473 3.21 -3.27 10.53
N ARG A 474 2.64 -4.06 9.61
CA ARG A 474 2.23 -5.45 9.88
C ARG A 474 3.41 -6.42 10.04
N GLU A 475 4.51 -6.18 9.34
CA GLU A 475 5.64 -7.12 9.30
C GLU A 475 6.87 -6.66 10.11
N ASP A 476 6.76 -5.62 10.95
CA ASP A 476 7.93 -4.92 11.55
C ASP A 476 9.01 -4.52 10.52
N ARG A 477 8.67 -4.50 9.22
CA ARG A 477 9.61 -4.25 8.13
C ARG A 477 9.95 -2.78 7.96
N LEU A 478 9.17 -1.88 8.53
CA LEU A 478 9.50 -0.45 8.58
C LEU A 478 10.79 -0.20 9.38
N LEU A 479 10.99 -0.97 10.47
CA LEU A 479 12.23 -1.00 11.23
C LEU A 479 13.38 -1.54 10.37
N LEU A 480 13.23 -2.71 9.75
CA LEU A 480 14.25 -3.28 8.85
C LEU A 480 14.62 -2.35 7.68
N LEU A 481 13.65 -1.68 7.06
CA LEU A 481 13.91 -0.74 5.97
C LEU A 481 14.74 0.44 6.48
N SER A 482 14.38 1.01 7.63
CA SER A 482 15.10 2.13 8.24
C SER A 482 16.52 1.77 8.70
N TYR A 483 16.68 0.62 9.38
CA TYR A 483 17.97 0.06 9.79
C TYR A 483 18.88 -0.16 8.57
N ARG A 484 18.34 -0.73 7.50
CA ARG A 484 19.13 -1.05 6.32
C ARG A 484 19.44 0.17 5.46
N THR A 485 18.56 1.19 5.41
CA THR A 485 18.94 2.48 4.83
C THR A 485 20.07 3.16 5.59
N LEU A 486 20.13 3.00 6.92
CA LEU A 486 21.23 3.52 7.72
C LEU A 486 22.53 2.74 7.46
N GLU A 487 22.48 1.41 7.38
CA GLU A 487 23.63 0.58 6.98
C GLU A 487 24.10 0.89 5.54
N GLU A 488 23.18 1.06 4.59
CA GLU A 488 23.50 1.44 3.21
C GLU A 488 24.13 2.84 3.14
N LEU A 489 23.63 3.79 3.94
CA LEU A 489 24.25 5.12 4.05
C LEU A 489 25.64 5.01 4.67
N GLU A 490 25.82 4.22 5.73
CA GLU A 490 27.11 3.99 6.36
C GLU A 490 28.12 3.34 5.40
N GLU A 491 27.71 2.35 4.60
CA GLU A 491 28.56 1.69 3.59
C GLU A 491 28.98 2.60 2.43
N VAL A 492 28.12 3.56 2.05
CA VAL A 492 28.40 4.54 0.99
C VAL A 492 29.27 5.68 1.53
N PHE A 493 29.02 6.16 2.76
CA PHE A 493 29.79 7.25 3.38
C PHE A 493 31.15 6.79 3.91
N SER A 494 31.29 5.54 4.35
CA SER A 494 32.56 4.96 4.81
C SER A 494 33.45 4.49 3.66
N ALA A 495 32.94 4.49 2.43
CA ALA A 495 33.74 4.14 1.26
C ALA A 495 34.71 5.26 0.89
N PRO A 496 35.94 4.95 0.47
CA PRO A 496 36.95 5.95 0.12
C PRO A 496 36.57 6.83 -1.08
N ASN A 497 35.52 6.49 -1.84
CA ASN A 497 34.93 7.34 -2.88
C ASN A 497 33.39 7.14 -2.99
N PRO A 498 32.59 7.95 -2.29
CA PRO A 498 31.13 7.75 -2.18
C PRO A 498 30.39 7.81 -3.52
N VAL A 499 30.84 8.68 -4.43
CA VAL A 499 30.20 8.93 -5.73
C VAL A 499 30.33 7.73 -6.68
N LYS A 500 31.43 6.98 -6.60
CA LYS A 500 31.70 5.86 -7.49
C LYS A 500 30.95 4.60 -7.03
N LYS A 501 30.84 4.41 -5.71
CA LYS A 501 30.14 3.26 -5.11
C LYS A 501 28.63 3.33 -5.27
N SER A 502 28.03 4.52 -5.36
CA SER A 502 26.57 4.64 -5.65
C SER A 502 26.19 4.28 -7.09
N LEU A 503 27.16 4.19 -8.01
CA LEU A 503 26.96 3.94 -9.44
C LEU A 503 27.23 2.48 -9.87
N GLU A 504 27.70 1.62 -8.98
CA GLU A 504 27.95 0.21 -9.30
C GLU A 504 26.64 -0.60 -9.37
N LYS A 505 26.47 -1.40 -10.44
CA LYS A 505 25.29 -2.26 -10.60
C LYS A 505 25.33 -3.42 -9.60
N ARG A 506 24.26 -3.55 -8.81
CA ARG A 506 24.10 -4.54 -7.74
C ARG A 506 24.10 -5.97 -8.29
N SER A 507 24.70 -6.91 -7.54
CA SER A 507 24.65 -8.34 -7.85
C SER A 507 23.32 -8.95 -7.39
N ALA A 508 22.91 -10.07 -8.01
CA ALA A 508 21.69 -10.79 -7.64
C ALA A 508 21.67 -11.26 -6.18
N LEU A 509 22.84 -11.42 -5.55
CA LEU A 509 22.98 -11.79 -4.14
C LEU A 509 22.53 -10.65 -3.21
N THR A 510 22.81 -9.40 -3.58
CA THR A 510 22.32 -8.21 -2.88
C THR A 510 20.79 -8.09 -3.02
N VAL A 511 20.24 -8.47 -4.19
CA VAL A 511 18.79 -8.51 -4.42
C VAL A 511 18.13 -9.60 -3.57
N LEU A 512 18.71 -10.80 -3.47
CA LEU A 512 18.22 -11.88 -2.61
C LEU A 512 18.21 -11.49 -1.13
N ASN A 513 19.25 -10.81 -0.67
CA ASN A 513 19.28 -10.22 0.67
C ASN A 513 18.23 -9.13 0.84
N THR A 514 17.88 -8.38 -0.22
CA THR A 514 16.80 -7.37 -0.22
C THR A 514 15.41 -8.00 -0.02
N VAL A 515 15.20 -9.25 -0.43
CA VAL A 515 13.94 -10.01 -0.21
C VAL A 515 13.96 -10.82 1.11
N GLY A 516 15.04 -10.73 1.90
CA GLY A 516 15.12 -11.38 3.21
C GLY A 516 15.26 -12.90 3.16
N VAL A 517 15.93 -13.45 2.13
CA VAL A 517 16.29 -14.87 2.13
C VAL A 517 17.77 -15.02 2.45
N THR A 518 18.09 -15.07 3.75
CA THR A 518 19.33 -15.68 4.22
C THR A 518 19.09 -17.18 4.37
N GLN A 519 19.93 -18.01 3.73
CA GLN A 519 20.01 -19.42 4.04
C GLN A 519 20.38 -19.55 5.52
N GLU A 520 19.67 -20.43 6.23
CA GLU A 520 19.88 -20.78 7.65
C GLU A 520 19.14 -19.91 8.68
N GLU A 521 17.81 -19.94 8.66
CA GLU A 521 17.05 -19.82 9.91
C GLU A 521 15.77 -20.67 9.81
N LYS A 522 15.86 -21.92 10.30
CA LYS A 522 14.69 -22.71 10.71
C LYS A 522 14.13 -22.05 11.98
N VAL A 523 13.28 -21.05 11.83
CA VAL A 523 12.45 -20.55 12.93
C VAL A 523 11.05 -21.10 12.75
N ALA A 524 10.71 -22.06 13.62
CA ALA A 524 9.35 -22.43 13.91
C ALA A 524 8.63 -21.20 14.48
N HIS A 525 8.05 -20.39 13.61
CA HIS A 525 6.96 -19.52 14.01
C HIS A 525 5.74 -20.39 14.22
N ASP A 526 5.08 -20.23 15.36
CA ASP A 526 3.77 -20.78 15.69
C ASP A 526 2.72 -20.11 14.78
N CYS A 527 2.79 -20.46 13.49
CA CYS A 527 1.73 -20.25 12.53
C CYS A 527 0.63 -21.23 12.92
N PRO A 528 -0.66 -20.86 12.94
CA PRO A 528 -1.72 -21.84 13.10
C PRO A 528 -1.48 -22.93 12.05
N MET A 529 -1.10 -24.12 12.55
CA MET A 529 -0.67 -25.23 11.72
C MET A 529 -1.74 -25.50 10.67
N SER A 530 -1.40 -25.34 9.38
CA SER A 530 -2.37 -25.23 8.28
C SER A 530 -3.30 -26.45 8.12
N LEU A 531 -2.90 -27.59 8.70
CA LEU A 531 -3.63 -28.86 8.71
C LEU A 531 -3.97 -29.33 10.13
N SER A 532 -3.95 -28.43 11.13
CA SER A 532 -4.24 -28.75 12.52
C SER A 532 -5.57 -29.49 12.68
N GLY A 533 -5.52 -30.66 13.32
CA GLY A 533 -6.68 -31.50 13.57
C GLY A 533 -7.19 -32.28 12.35
N LYS A 534 -6.57 -32.18 11.17
CA LYS A 534 -6.91 -33.01 10.00
C LYS A 534 -6.29 -34.41 10.11
N VAL A 535 -6.96 -35.41 9.55
CA VAL A 535 -6.46 -36.79 9.47
C VAL A 535 -6.13 -37.14 8.02
N VAL A 536 -4.87 -37.51 7.76
CA VAL A 536 -4.35 -37.80 6.42
C VAL A 536 -3.98 -39.28 6.30
N LEU A 537 -4.60 -40.00 5.38
CA LEU A 537 -4.32 -41.42 5.10
C LEU A 537 -3.48 -41.56 3.83
N ILE A 538 -2.27 -42.15 3.96
CA ILE A 538 -1.30 -42.26 2.86
C ILE A 538 -0.88 -43.73 2.68
N THR A 539 -1.01 -44.25 1.46
CA THR A 539 -0.47 -45.59 1.10
C THR A 539 0.97 -45.54 0.63
N GLY A 540 1.78 -46.54 1.01
CA GLY A 540 3.21 -46.54 0.70
C GLY A 540 3.96 -45.37 1.37
N ALA A 541 3.60 -45.05 2.61
CA ALA A 541 4.09 -43.87 3.32
C ALA A 541 5.38 -44.11 4.13
N SER A 542 5.96 -45.30 4.06
CA SER A 542 7.21 -45.63 4.76
C SER A 542 8.47 -45.13 4.03
N LYS A 543 8.40 -44.82 2.72
CA LYS A 543 9.56 -44.40 1.90
C LYS A 543 9.18 -43.38 0.82
N GLY A 544 10.19 -42.71 0.26
CA GLY A 544 10.06 -41.83 -0.90
C GLY A 544 9.05 -40.69 -0.72
N ILE A 545 8.24 -40.43 -1.75
CA ILE A 545 7.23 -39.35 -1.76
C ILE A 545 6.21 -39.52 -0.62
N GLY A 546 5.81 -40.76 -0.31
CA GLY A 546 4.84 -41.03 0.74
C GLY A 546 5.36 -40.66 2.13
N ARG A 547 6.63 -40.98 2.41
CA ARG A 547 7.31 -40.61 3.67
C ARG A 547 7.48 -39.09 3.80
N ALA A 548 8.02 -38.44 2.77
CA ALA A 548 8.21 -36.99 2.78
C ALA A 548 6.87 -36.25 2.93
N THR A 549 5.80 -36.78 2.32
CA THR A 549 4.45 -36.24 2.50
C THR A 549 3.96 -36.42 3.93
N ALA A 550 4.10 -37.61 4.51
CA ALA A 550 3.70 -37.90 5.89
C ALA A 550 4.38 -36.96 6.90
N GLU A 551 5.71 -36.80 6.78
CA GLU A 551 6.49 -35.88 7.61
C GLU A 551 6.05 -34.43 7.42
N ARG A 552 5.82 -34.00 6.18
CA ARG A 552 5.37 -32.63 5.87
C ARG A 552 3.99 -32.31 6.44
N VAL A 553 2.99 -33.15 6.19
CA VAL A 553 1.62 -32.86 6.68
C VAL A 553 1.53 -32.96 8.20
N ALA A 554 2.36 -33.80 8.83
CA ALA A 554 2.47 -33.88 10.28
C ALA A 554 3.13 -32.63 10.91
N ALA A 555 4.15 -32.08 10.24
CA ALA A 555 4.74 -30.79 10.60
C ALA A 555 3.74 -29.64 10.45
N ASP A 556 2.82 -29.74 9.49
CA ASP A 556 1.69 -28.82 9.30
C ASP A 556 0.49 -29.12 10.22
N GLY A 557 0.64 -30.00 11.23
CA GLY A 557 -0.33 -30.23 12.32
C GLY A 557 -1.32 -31.37 12.12
N ALA A 558 -1.25 -32.12 11.01
CA ALA A 558 -2.14 -33.25 10.77
C ALA A 558 -1.76 -34.48 11.59
N SER A 559 -2.76 -35.34 11.85
CA SER A 559 -2.54 -36.73 12.21
C SER A 559 -2.45 -37.61 10.96
N VAL A 560 -1.56 -38.60 10.95
CA VAL A 560 -1.18 -39.33 9.73
C VAL A 560 -1.30 -40.84 9.91
N VAL A 561 -1.95 -41.49 8.94
CA VAL A 561 -1.99 -42.96 8.83
C VAL A 561 -1.00 -43.39 7.76
N ILE A 562 0.00 -44.16 8.18
CA ILE A 562 1.14 -44.61 7.40
C ILE A 562 0.90 -46.06 7.01
N ASN A 563 0.53 -46.32 5.76
CA ASN A 563 0.44 -47.69 5.28
C ASN A 563 1.78 -48.19 4.71
N TYR A 564 2.13 -49.43 5.05
CA TYR A 564 3.28 -50.17 4.57
C TYR A 564 2.91 -51.63 4.23
N LEU A 565 3.73 -52.29 3.41
CA LEU A 565 3.54 -53.69 3.02
C LEU A 565 4.41 -54.66 3.83
N SER A 566 5.74 -54.50 3.75
CA SER A 566 6.73 -55.44 4.33
C SER A 566 7.74 -54.79 5.27
N ASP A 567 8.03 -53.49 5.13
CA ASP A 567 9.05 -52.79 5.92
C ASP A 567 8.42 -52.07 7.12
N SER A 568 8.17 -52.83 8.20
CA SER A 568 7.61 -52.26 9.43
C SER A 568 8.59 -51.30 10.10
N LYS A 569 9.90 -51.56 10.04
CA LYS A 569 10.93 -50.73 10.68
C LYS A 569 10.91 -49.30 10.15
N SER A 570 10.90 -49.12 8.83
CA SER A 570 10.81 -47.77 8.26
C SER A 570 9.47 -47.08 8.59
N ALA A 571 8.37 -47.83 8.70
CA ALA A 571 7.10 -47.25 9.12
C ALA A 571 7.11 -46.81 10.59
N ASP A 572 7.69 -47.62 11.48
CA ASP A 572 7.81 -47.34 12.91
C ASP A 572 8.74 -46.13 13.17
N GLU A 573 9.80 -45.97 12.36
CA GLU A 573 10.66 -44.78 12.38
C GLU A 573 9.86 -43.50 12.09
N VAL A 574 9.02 -43.51 11.05
CA VAL A 574 8.19 -42.34 10.68
C VAL A 574 7.16 -42.05 11.78
N VAL A 575 6.55 -43.08 12.37
CA VAL A 575 5.65 -42.91 13.54
C VAL A 575 6.40 -42.30 14.73
N SER A 576 7.62 -42.78 15.00
CA SER A 576 8.45 -42.28 16.11
C SER A 576 8.84 -40.82 15.91
N GLN A 577 9.11 -40.41 14.66
CA GLN A 577 9.43 -39.03 14.30
C GLN A 577 8.24 -38.08 14.45
N ILE A 578 7.02 -38.53 14.15
CA ILE A 578 5.80 -37.69 14.21
C ILE A 578 5.21 -37.66 15.63
N GLY A 579 5.27 -38.78 16.34
CA GLY A 579 4.60 -39.03 17.62
C GLY A 579 3.50 -40.08 17.51
N HIS A 580 3.48 -41.04 18.46
CA HIS A 580 2.51 -42.15 18.48
C HIS A 580 1.05 -41.71 18.67
N ASP A 581 0.84 -40.52 19.23
CA ASP A 581 -0.47 -39.89 19.40
C ASP A 581 -1.04 -39.42 18.07
N ARG A 582 -0.20 -38.84 17.20
CA ARG A 582 -0.61 -38.26 15.90
C ARG A 582 -0.30 -39.16 14.69
N ALA A 583 0.39 -40.28 14.86
CA ALA A 583 0.70 -41.20 13.75
C ALA A 583 0.25 -42.64 14.00
N LEU A 584 -0.14 -43.36 12.95
CA LEU A 584 -0.52 -44.78 13.00
C LEU A 584 0.07 -45.54 11.82
N ALA A 585 0.95 -46.51 12.09
CA ALA A 585 1.43 -47.44 11.07
C ALA A 585 0.45 -48.63 10.92
N VAL A 586 0.06 -48.94 9.68
CA VAL A 586 -0.85 -50.06 9.38
C VAL A 586 -0.30 -50.91 8.24
N GLN A 587 -0.04 -52.19 8.54
CA GLN A 587 0.32 -53.18 7.53
C GLN A 587 -0.93 -53.60 6.73
N ALA A 588 -0.93 -53.28 5.43
CA ALA A 588 -1.99 -53.62 4.49
C ALA A 588 -1.47 -53.65 3.05
N ASP A 589 -1.86 -54.66 2.28
CA ASP A 589 -1.59 -54.75 0.85
C ASP A 589 -2.57 -53.88 0.06
N ALA A 590 -2.08 -52.75 -0.44
CA ALA A 590 -2.91 -51.77 -1.16
C ALA A 590 -3.49 -52.30 -2.49
N SER A 591 -3.11 -53.50 -2.95
CA SER A 591 -3.71 -54.17 -4.11
C SER A 591 -4.94 -55.02 -3.76
N LYS A 592 -5.20 -55.28 -2.47
CA LYS A 592 -6.26 -56.17 -1.98
C LYS A 592 -7.36 -55.40 -1.27
N ILE A 593 -8.60 -55.56 -1.74
CA ILE A 593 -9.78 -54.86 -1.19
C ILE A 593 -10.00 -55.10 0.32
N PRO A 594 -9.87 -56.32 0.87
CA PRO A 594 -10.02 -56.55 2.31
C PRO A 594 -9.00 -55.78 3.16
N ASP A 595 -7.77 -55.65 2.67
CA ASP A 595 -6.70 -54.94 3.36
C ASP A 595 -6.92 -53.42 3.34
N LEU A 596 -7.50 -52.89 2.26
CA LEU A 596 -7.92 -51.48 2.19
C LEU A 596 -9.04 -51.16 3.19
N GLU A 597 -9.96 -52.10 3.43
CA GLU A 597 -11.01 -51.96 4.44
C GLU A 597 -10.43 -51.97 5.85
N LYS A 598 -9.54 -52.91 6.14
CA LYS A 598 -8.77 -52.94 7.39
C LYS A 598 -8.03 -51.62 7.61
N LEU A 599 -7.42 -51.06 6.56
CA LEU A 599 -6.68 -49.79 6.62
C LEU A 599 -7.58 -48.60 6.95
N VAL A 600 -8.74 -48.47 6.29
CA VAL A 600 -9.71 -47.40 6.56
C VAL A 600 -10.32 -47.55 7.96
N ASN A 601 -10.69 -48.77 8.36
CA ASN A 601 -11.24 -49.02 9.69
C ASN A 601 -10.23 -48.66 10.78
N ALA A 602 -8.97 -49.07 10.65
CA ALA A 602 -7.93 -48.71 11.62
C ALA A 602 -7.71 -47.19 11.74
N ALA A 603 -7.82 -46.45 10.63
CA ALA A 603 -7.75 -45.00 10.63
C ALA A 603 -8.92 -44.36 11.39
N VAL A 604 -10.14 -44.82 11.12
CA VAL A 604 -11.37 -44.34 11.76
C VAL A 604 -11.43 -44.74 13.24
N ASP A 605 -11.01 -45.95 13.60
CA ASP A 605 -10.99 -46.43 14.99
C ASP A 605 -10.06 -45.57 15.87
N LYS A 606 -8.93 -45.11 15.32
CA LYS A 606 -7.98 -44.27 16.06
C LYS A 606 -8.34 -42.79 16.06
N PHE A 607 -8.74 -42.24 14.92
CA PHE A 607 -8.87 -40.78 14.75
C PHE A 607 -10.31 -40.30 14.50
N GLY A 608 -11.28 -41.22 14.41
CA GLY A 608 -12.71 -40.93 14.25
C GLY A 608 -13.15 -40.51 12.84
N ARG A 609 -12.23 -40.03 12.00
CA ARG A 609 -12.51 -39.53 10.63
C ARG A 609 -11.31 -39.64 9.71
N ILE A 610 -11.54 -39.39 8.43
CA ILE A 610 -10.48 -39.21 7.43
C ILE A 610 -10.75 -37.90 6.69
N ASP A 611 -9.84 -36.93 6.76
CA ASP A 611 -10.00 -35.65 6.05
C ASP A 611 -9.35 -35.69 4.67
N VAL A 612 -8.21 -36.37 4.54
CA VAL A 612 -7.42 -36.44 3.30
C VAL A 612 -7.03 -37.87 3.00
N VAL A 613 -7.19 -38.29 1.75
CA VAL A 613 -6.75 -39.61 1.26
C VAL A 613 -5.77 -39.43 0.12
N MET A 614 -4.58 -40.04 0.26
CA MET A 614 -3.54 -40.06 -0.76
C MET A 614 -3.19 -41.49 -1.16
N PRO A 615 -3.78 -42.04 -2.23
CA PRO A 615 -3.34 -43.28 -2.84
C PRO A 615 -1.99 -43.07 -3.54
N ASN A 616 -0.90 -43.40 -2.85
CA ASN A 616 0.48 -43.18 -3.31
C ASN A 616 1.24 -44.48 -3.59
N ALA A 617 0.84 -45.61 -3.01
CA ALA A 617 1.46 -46.90 -3.31
C ALA A 617 1.38 -47.21 -4.82
N GLY A 618 2.49 -47.66 -5.39
CA GLY A 618 2.54 -48.02 -6.81
C GLY A 618 3.83 -48.70 -7.23
N ILE A 619 3.78 -49.33 -8.39
CA ILE A 619 4.92 -50.01 -9.04
C ILE A 619 5.11 -49.51 -10.46
N MET A 620 6.35 -49.63 -10.93
CA MET A 620 6.80 -49.22 -12.26
C MET A 620 7.68 -50.31 -12.85
N GLY A 621 7.07 -51.32 -13.45
CA GLY A 621 7.75 -52.34 -14.25
C GLY A 621 8.06 -51.79 -15.64
N MET A 622 9.31 -51.97 -16.08
CA MET A 622 9.74 -51.64 -17.43
C MET A 622 9.78 -52.92 -18.27
N HIS A 623 8.74 -53.14 -19.06
CA HIS A 623 8.63 -54.29 -19.96
C HIS A 623 8.22 -53.80 -21.34
N ASP A 624 8.92 -54.27 -22.38
CA ASP A 624 8.41 -54.10 -23.74
C ASP A 624 7.14 -54.97 -23.94
N LEU A 625 6.50 -54.83 -25.10
CA LEU A 625 5.28 -55.57 -25.39
C LEU A 625 5.51 -57.09 -25.42
N ALA A 626 6.67 -57.56 -25.88
CA ALA A 626 6.97 -58.99 -26.01
C ALA A 626 7.16 -59.67 -24.65
N HIS A 627 7.62 -58.92 -23.65
CA HIS A 627 7.89 -59.41 -22.29
C HIS A 627 6.81 -59.00 -21.27
N THR A 628 5.73 -58.37 -21.73
CA THR A 628 4.58 -58.04 -20.88
C THR A 628 3.70 -59.27 -20.68
N THR A 629 3.66 -59.81 -19.46
CA THR A 629 2.81 -60.95 -19.09
C THR A 629 1.49 -60.50 -18.45
N GLU A 630 0.47 -61.38 -18.49
CA GLU A 630 -0.80 -61.15 -17.79
C GLU A 630 -0.61 -60.91 -16.29
N ALA A 631 0.26 -61.69 -15.64
CA ALA A 631 0.60 -61.50 -14.22
C ALA A 631 1.20 -60.10 -13.96
N ALA A 632 2.06 -59.60 -14.84
CA ALA A 632 2.60 -58.24 -14.72
C ALA A 632 1.52 -57.19 -14.92
N PHE A 633 0.62 -57.39 -15.91
CA PHE A 633 -0.54 -56.51 -16.12
C PHE A 633 -1.42 -56.44 -14.87
N ASP A 634 -1.83 -57.60 -14.34
CA ASP A 634 -2.67 -57.71 -13.16
C ASP A 634 -2.02 -57.05 -11.95
N GLN A 635 -0.74 -57.27 -11.73
CA GLN A 635 -0.03 -56.65 -10.62
C GLN A 635 -0.06 -55.11 -10.71
N HIS A 636 0.18 -54.55 -11.90
CA HIS A 636 0.17 -53.10 -12.13
C HIS A 636 -1.25 -52.52 -11.99
N PHE A 637 -2.25 -53.12 -12.61
CA PHE A 637 -3.63 -52.63 -12.53
C PHE A 637 -4.23 -52.82 -11.14
N ASN A 638 -3.93 -53.92 -10.44
CA ASN A 638 -4.41 -54.14 -9.09
C ASN A 638 -3.84 -53.10 -8.11
N LEU A 639 -2.55 -52.76 -8.21
CA LEU A 639 -1.92 -51.81 -7.30
C LEU A 639 -2.09 -50.34 -7.71
N ASN A 640 -1.87 -49.98 -8.99
CA ASN A 640 -1.88 -48.59 -9.44
C ASN A 640 -3.28 -48.04 -9.77
N VAL A 641 -4.28 -48.90 -10.01
CA VAL A 641 -5.63 -48.49 -10.46
C VAL A 641 -6.72 -48.96 -9.50
N LYS A 642 -6.87 -50.28 -9.34
CA LYS A 642 -7.90 -50.88 -8.50
C LYS A 642 -7.75 -50.46 -7.04
N GLY A 643 -6.53 -50.55 -6.49
CA GLY A 643 -6.23 -50.13 -5.13
C GLY A 643 -6.69 -48.70 -4.83
N PRO A 644 -6.21 -47.68 -5.57
CA PRO A 644 -6.63 -46.30 -5.42
C PRO A 644 -8.14 -46.07 -5.52
N LEU A 645 -8.81 -46.70 -6.50
CA LEU A 645 -10.26 -46.56 -6.67
C LEU A 645 -11.03 -47.08 -5.44
N PHE A 646 -10.73 -48.29 -5.00
CA PHE A 646 -11.45 -48.92 -3.88
C PHE A 646 -11.05 -48.34 -2.52
N LEU A 647 -9.84 -47.80 -2.38
CA LEU A 647 -9.47 -47.04 -1.20
C LEU A 647 -10.32 -45.78 -1.05
N VAL A 648 -10.47 -45.00 -2.13
CA VAL A 648 -11.32 -43.80 -2.13
C VAL A 648 -12.77 -44.19 -1.89
N GLN A 649 -13.28 -45.23 -2.55
CA GLN A 649 -14.65 -45.71 -2.32
C GLN A 649 -14.93 -46.03 -0.85
N LYS A 650 -13.99 -46.71 -0.17
CA LYS A 650 -14.12 -47.07 1.25
C LYS A 650 -13.90 -45.89 2.20
N ALA A 651 -13.05 -44.93 1.85
CA ALA A 651 -12.77 -43.78 2.69
C ALA A 651 -13.87 -42.72 2.64
N VAL A 652 -14.49 -42.46 1.48
CA VAL A 652 -15.51 -41.41 1.26
C VAL A 652 -16.66 -41.39 2.30
N PRO A 653 -17.21 -42.53 2.76
CA PRO A 653 -18.21 -42.55 3.83
C PRO A 653 -17.76 -41.91 5.15
N HIS A 654 -16.45 -41.88 5.41
CA HIS A 654 -15.83 -41.34 6.63
C HIS A 654 -15.17 -39.97 6.42
N MET A 655 -15.38 -39.35 5.24
CA MET A 655 -14.85 -38.03 4.90
C MET A 655 -15.88 -36.93 5.13
N PRO A 656 -15.62 -35.93 5.98
CA PRO A 656 -16.52 -34.80 6.15
C PRO A 656 -16.50 -33.85 4.94
N PRO A 657 -17.49 -32.95 4.81
CA PRO A 657 -17.42 -31.84 3.87
C PRO A 657 -16.12 -31.04 4.07
N GLY A 658 -15.45 -30.70 2.97
CA GLY A 658 -14.08 -30.17 3.01
C GLY A 658 -12.99 -31.25 2.95
N GLY A 659 -13.34 -32.51 2.71
CA GLY A 659 -12.36 -33.58 2.47
C GLY A 659 -11.57 -33.39 1.17
N ARG A 660 -10.42 -34.07 1.07
CA ARG A 660 -9.50 -34.00 -0.09
C ARG A 660 -9.08 -35.40 -0.54
N VAL A 661 -9.15 -35.67 -1.84
CA VAL A 661 -8.57 -36.87 -2.46
C VAL A 661 -7.44 -36.45 -3.39
N ILE A 662 -6.23 -36.94 -3.13
CA ILE A 662 -5.02 -36.56 -3.85
C ILE A 662 -4.35 -37.81 -4.42
N PHE A 663 -4.53 -38.05 -5.71
CA PHE A 663 -3.87 -39.16 -6.39
C PHE A 663 -2.42 -38.83 -6.78
N VAL A 664 -1.61 -39.86 -6.97
CA VAL A 664 -0.26 -39.73 -7.54
C VAL A 664 -0.24 -40.29 -8.96
N SER A 665 -0.07 -39.41 -9.94
CA SER A 665 0.05 -39.68 -11.38
C SER A 665 1.52 -39.62 -11.84
N THR A 666 1.78 -39.27 -13.10
CA THR A 666 3.13 -39.09 -13.67
C THR A 666 3.13 -38.03 -14.77
N GLY A 667 4.22 -37.26 -14.87
CA GLY A 667 4.41 -36.30 -15.98
C GLY A 667 4.50 -36.97 -17.36
N LEU A 668 4.82 -38.28 -17.42
CA LEU A 668 4.95 -39.03 -18.66
C LEU A 668 3.66 -39.11 -19.49
N ASN A 669 2.48 -39.02 -18.85
CA ASN A 669 1.20 -39.04 -19.57
C ASN A 669 1.01 -37.84 -20.52
N THR A 670 1.81 -36.79 -20.32
CA THR A 670 1.76 -35.56 -21.12
C THR A 670 3.03 -35.32 -21.92
N ALA A 671 4.04 -36.18 -21.78
CA ALA A 671 5.29 -36.08 -22.52
C ALA A 671 5.09 -36.48 -23.98
N THR A 672 5.63 -35.69 -24.92
CA THR A 672 5.57 -36.01 -26.35
C THR A 672 6.45 -37.23 -26.70
N GLY A 673 7.54 -37.43 -25.96
CA GLY A 673 8.41 -38.62 -26.07
C GLY A 673 8.23 -39.54 -24.88
N VAL A 674 7.63 -40.71 -25.09
CA VAL A 674 7.56 -41.79 -24.08
C VAL A 674 8.52 -42.89 -24.47
N THR A 675 9.46 -43.21 -23.58
CA THR A 675 10.47 -44.26 -23.82
C THR A 675 9.80 -45.65 -23.94
N PRO A 676 10.27 -46.51 -24.87
CA PRO A 676 9.84 -47.90 -24.93
C PRO A 676 9.98 -48.61 -23.56
N GLY A 677 9.03 -49.47 -23.24
CA GLY A 677 9.01 -50.21 -21.96
C GLY A 677 8.13 -49.61 -20.86
N TYR A 678 7.67 -48.36 -21.00
CA TYR A 678 6.82 -47.67 -20.00
C TYR A 678 5.31 -47.83 -20.24
N MET A 679 4.90 -48.63 -21.22
CA MET A 679 3.51 -48.72 -21.68
C MET A 679 2.53 -49.03 -20.54
N LEU A 680 2.76 -50.10 -19.77
CA LEU A 680 1.88 -50.49 -18.66
C LEU A 680 1.79 -49.41 -17.58
N TYR A 681 2.94 -48.83 -17.20
CA TYR A 681 2.99 -47.79 -16.19
C TYR A 681 2.18 -46.54 -16.59
N VAL A 682 2.44 -46.01 -17.80
CA VAL A 682 1.73 -44.85 -18.35
C VAL A 682 0.24 -45.14 -18.51
N ALA A 683 -0.14 -46.34 -18.96
CA ALA A 683 -1.55 -46.74 -19.06
C ALA A 683 -2.26 -46.72 -17.69
N THR A 684 -1.63 -47.28 -16.64
CA THR A 684 -2.22 -47.26 -15.29
C THR A 684 -2.33 -45.86 -14.70
N LYS A 685 -1.30 -45.00 -14.87
CA LYS A 685 -1.38 -43.62 -14.40
C LYS A 685 -2.32 -42.76 -15.25
N GLY A 686 -2.49 -43.06 -16.53
CA GLY A 686 -3.50 -42.45 -17.40
C GLY A 686 -4.93 -42.77 -16.93
N ALA A 687 -5.17 -43.99 -16.44
CA ALA A 687 -6.43 -44.33 -15.79
C ALA A 687 -6.68 -43.49 -14.52
N VAL A 688 -5.62 -43.24 -13.73
CA VAL A 688 -5.69 -42.33 -12.56
C VAL A 688 -6.08 -40.91 -12.96
N ASP A 689 -5.51 -40.36 -14.04
CA ASP A 689 -5.88 -39.02 -14.53
C ASP A 689 -7.37 -38.94 -14.90
N GLN A 690 -7.93 -40.00 -15.49
CA GLN A 690 -9.36 -40.04 -15.79
C GLN A 690 -10.21 -40.21 -14.52
N MET A 691 -9.75 -41.00 -13.54
CA MET A 691 -10.42 -41.12 -12.24
C MET A 691 -10.54 -39.75 -11.56
N VAL A 692 -9.50 -38.92 -11.59
CA VAL A 692 -9.54 -37.55 -11.05
C VAL A 692 -10.64 -36.71 -11.70
N ARG A 693 -10.75 -36.75 -13.03
CA ARG A 693 -11.75 -35.98 -13.79
C ARG A 693 -13.19 -36.44 -13.54
N ALA A 694 -13.41 -37.73 -13.37
CA ALA A 694 -14.73 -38.30 -13.10
C ALA A 694 -15.14 -38.10 -11.62
N LEU A 695 -14.28 -38.53 -10.69
CA LEU A 695 -14.58 -38.50 -9.25
C LEU A 695 -14.70 -37.07 -8.71
N SER A 696 -13.97 -36.09 -9.27
CA SER A 696 -14.13 -34.68 -8.88
C SER A 696 -15.56 -34.18 -9.07
N LYS A 697 -16.28 -34.66 -10.10
CA LYS A 697 -17.69 -34.31 -10.35
C LYS A 697 -18.64 -35.07 -9.45
N GLU A 698 -18.37 -36.35 -9.20
CA GLU A 698 -19.21 -37.21 -8.35
C GLU A 698 -19.13 -36.82 -6.87
N LEU A 699 -17.96 -36.37 -6.41
CA LEU A 699 -17.72 -36.02 -5.01
C LEU A 699 -17.92 -34.53 -4.70
N ALA A 700 -18.03 -33.67 -5.71
CA ALA A 700 -18.31 -32.24 -5.53
C ALA A 700 -19.58 -31.95 -4.69
N PRO A 701 -20.73 -32.64 -4.87
CA PRO A 701 -21.91 -32.44 -4.03
C PRO A 701 -21.69 -32.76 -2.54
N LYS A 702 -20.68 -33.58 -2.21
CA LYS A 702 -20.28 -33.87 -0.82
C LYS A 702 -19.26 -32.86 -0.26
N GLY A 703 -18.87 -31.86 -1.04
CA GLY A 703 -17.86 -30.87 -0.64
C GLY A 703 -16.43 -31.44 -0.61
N ILE A 704 -16.15 -32.52 -1.34
CA ILE A 704 -14.83 -33.15 -1.41
C ILE A 704 -14.17 -32.78 -2.74
N THR A 705 -12.92 -32.30 -2.70
CA THR A 705 -12.15 -32.03 -3.92
C THR A 705 -11.29 -33.23 -4.29
N VAL A 706 -11.09 -33.44 -5.59
CA VAL A 706 -10.30 -34.56 -6.12
C VAL A 706 -9.27 -34.03 -7.10
N ASN A 707 -7.99 -34.25 -6.83
CA ASN A 707 -6.88 -33.82 -7.69
C ASN A 707 -5.84 -34.93 -7.81
N ALA A 708 -4.88 -34.75 -8.72
CA ALA A 708 -3.66 -35.53 -8.75
C ALA A 708 -2.42 -34.63 -8.78
N VAL A 709 -1.32 -35.14 -8.25
CA VAL A 709 0.02 -34.63 -8.53
C VAL A 709 0.69 -35.55 -9.54
N ALA A 710 1.35 -34.98 -10.56
CA ALA A 710 2.06 -35.70 -11.60
C ALA A 710 3.56 -35.37 -11.50
N PRO A 711 4.33 -36.15 -10.73
CA PRO A 711 5.77 -35.95 -10.59
C PRO A 711 6.52 -36.18 -11.91
N GLY A 712 7.58 -35.39 -12.09
CA GLY A 712 8.64 -35.70 -13.05
C GLY A 712 9.64 -36.73 -12.51
N PRO A 713 10.84 -36.83 -13.09
CA PRO A 713 11.94 -37.62 -12.53
C PRO A 713 12.28 -37.18 -11.09
N THR A 714 11.83 -37.96 -10.11
CA THR A 714 12.03 -37.71 -8.67
C THR A 714 12.92 -38.78 -8.07
N GLY A 715 13.90 -38.39 -7.25
CA GLY A 715 14.90 -39.26 -6.62
C GLY A 715 14.32 -40.22 -5.58
N THR A 716 13.52 -41.18 -6.02
CA THR A 716 12.92 -42.24 -5.18
C THR A 716 13.54 -43.59 -5.51
N GLU A 717 13.47 -44.54 -4.57
CA GLU A 717 13.89 -45.93 -4.81
C GLU A 717 13.21 -46.53 -6.06
N LEU A 718 11.91 -46.25 -6.23
CA LEU A 718 11.13 -46.63 -7.41
C LEU A 718 11.74 -46.09 -8.72
N PHE A 719 12.27 -44.86 -8.71
CA PHE A 719 12.88 -44.26 -9.90
C PHE A 719 14.30 -44.77 -10.16
N TYR A 720 15.11 -44.99 -9.12
CA TYR A 720 16.48 -45.46 -9.25
C TYR A 720 16.57 -46.94 -9.64
N HIS A 721 15.59 -47.76 -9.25
CA HIS A 721 15.59 -49.19 -9.52
C HIS A 721 15.69 -49.50 -11.03
N GLY A 722 16.71 -50.26 -11.42
CA GLY A 722 16.94 -50.68 -12.81
C GLY A 722 17.66 -49.66 -13.71
N LYS A 723 18.16 -48.54 -13.18
CA LYS A 723 18.91 -47.52 -13.96
C LYS A 723 20.39 -47.47 -13.57
N ASN A 724 21.28 -47.47 -14.57
CA ASN A 724 22.72 -47.30 -14.36
C ASN A 724 23.10 -45.81 -14.17
N GLU A 725 24.22 -45.55 -13.51
CA GLU A 725 24.68 -44.21 -13.12
C GLU A 725 24.86 -43.24 -14.31
N GLN A 726 25.34 -43.74 -15.46
CA GLN A 726 25.44 -42.96 -16.70
C GLN A 726 24.08 -42.47 -17.22
N VAL A 727 23.03 -43.30 -17.08
CA VAL A 727 21.66 -42.95 -17.47
C VAL A 727 21.08 -41.92 -16.50
N LEU A 728 21.37 -42.06 -15.20
CA LEU A 728 20.95 -41.09 -14.20
C LEU A 728 21.59 -39.71 -14.43
N GLU A 729 22.89 -39.64 -14.71
CA GLU A 729 23.57 -38.39 -15.04
C GLU A 729 23.05 -37.75 -16.34
N MET A 730 22.73 -38.56 -17.35
CA MET A 730 22.12 -38.07 -18.58
C MET A 730 20.73 -37.46 -18.32
N LEU A 731 19.87 -38.15 -17.57
CA LEU A 731 18.53 -37.66 -17.23
C LEU A 731 18.58 -36.41 -16.34
N LYS A 732 19.56 -36.34 -15.44
CA LYS A 732 19.81 -35.16 -14.59
C LYS A 732 20.19 -33.94 -15.42
N LYS A 733 21.01 -34.10 -16.47
CA LYS A 733 21.37 -33.03 -17.42
C LYS A 733 20.22 -32.58 -18.32
N GLN A 734 19.22 -33.42 -18.55
CA GLN A 734 18.01 -33.05 -19.29
C GLN A 734 17.03 -32.19 -18.46
N SER A 735 17.17 -32.20 -17.12
CA SER A 735 16.44 -31.29 -16.27
C SER A 735 16.93 -29.85 -16.47
N PRO A 736 16.05 -28.87 -16.74
CA PRO A 736 16.43 -27.46 -16.80
C PRO A 736 17.09 -26.94 -15.51
N PHE A 737 16.81 -27.59 -14.38
CA PHE A 737 17.39 -27.26 -13.07
C PHE A 737 18.64 -28.07 -12.72
N GLY A 738 19.14 -28.93 -13.63
CA GLY A 738 20.35 -29.73 -13.42
C GLY A 738 20.27 -30.75 -12.27
N ARG A 739 19.04 -31.05 -11.79
CA ARG A 739 18.77 -32.00 -10.70
C ARG A 739 17.49 -32.78 -10.95
N PHE A 740 17.35 -33.92 -10.29
CA PHE A 740 16.06 -34.57 -10.10
C PHE A 740 15.21 -33.82 -9.08
N GLY A 741 13.89 -34.00 -9.17
CA GLY A 741 13.00 -33.60 -8.07
C GLY A 741 13.34 -34.40 -6.81
N GLU A 742 13.20 -33.79 -5.66
CA GLU A 742 13.28 -34.45 -4.36
C GLU A 742 11.86 -34.84 -3.92
N PRO A 743 11.68 -35.91 -3.12
CA PRO A 743 10.37 -36.25 -2.56
C PRO A 743 9.64 -35.07 -1.89
N GLU A 744 10.40 -34.16 -1.28
CA GLU A 744 9.96 -32.95 -0.61
C GLU A 744 9.35 -31.92 -1.58
N ASP A 745 9.86 -31.84 -2.82
CA ASP A 745 9.29 -30.99 -3.87
C ASP A 745 7.84 -31.42 -4.19
N ILE A 746 7.55 -32.73 -4.11
CA ILE A 746 6.21 -33.27 -4.33
C ILE A 746 5.35 -33.10 -3.08
N ALA A 747 5.90 -33.40 -1.90
CA ALA A 747 5.22 -33.29 -0.62
C ALA A 747 4.67 -31.87 -0.37
N GLY A 748 5.40 -30.82 -0.76
CA GLY A 748 4.94 -29.44 -0.63
C GLY A 748 3.65 -29.14 -1.41
N VAL A 749 3.52 -29.67 -2.64
CA VAL A 749 2.29 -29.51 -3.45
C VAL A 749 1.15 -30.34 -2.88
N VAL A 750 1.44 -31.54 -2.35
CA VAL A 750 0.43 -32.37 -1.69
C VAL A 750 -0.11 -31.69 -0.43
N ALA A 751 0.76 -31.08 0.39
CA ALA A 751 0.34 -30.32 1.57
C ALA A 751 -0.57 -29.12 1.19
N PHE A 752 -0.26 -28.40 0.11
CA PHE A 752 -1.13 -27.36 -0.42
C PHE A 752 -2.51 -27.91 -0.83
N LEU A 753 -2.55 -29.03 -1.56
CA LEU A 753 -3.80 -29.68 -1.98
C LEU A 753 -4.59 -30.28 -0.81
N ALA A 754 -3.93 -30.59 0.31
CA ALA A 754 -4.56 -31.03 1.54
C ALA A 754 -5.19 -29.87 2.34
N GLY A 755 -4.69 -28.65 2.15
CA GLY A 755 -5.10 -27.46 2.91
C GLY A 755 -6.39 -26.77 2.44
N GLU A 756 -6.77 -25.71 3.16
CA GLU A 756 -7.95 -24.89 2.82
C GLU A 756 -7.70 -23.95 1.63
N ASP A 757 -6.45 -23.56 1.37
CA ASP A 757 -6.10 -22.67 0.26
C ASP A 757 -6.38 -23.29 -1.13
N SER A 758 -6.44 -24.63 -1.20
CA SER A 758 -6.77 -25.37 -2.41
C SER A 758 -8.27 -25.70 -2.54
N LYS A 759 -9.16 -25.13 -1.71
CA LYS A 759 -10.61 -25.43 -1.71
C LYS A 759 -11.32 -25.24 -3.06
N TRP A 760 -10.74 -24.45 -3.97
CA TRP A 760 -11.27 -24.23 -5.32
C TRP A 760 -10.48 -24.96 -6.43
N VAL A 761 -9.51 -25.80 -6.06
CA VAL A 761 -8.75 -26.65 -6.98
C VAL A 761 -9.38 -28.03 -6.96
N SER A 762 -10.06 -28.43 -8.04
CA SER A 762 -10.66 -29.77 -8.18
C SER A 762 -10.66 -30.21 -9.65
N GLY A 763 -10.52 -31.51 -9.88
CA GLY A 763 -10.43 -32.14 -11.20
C GLY A 763 -9.11 -31.86 -11.92
N GLN A 764 -8.07 -31.41 -11.21
CA GLN A 764 -6.79 -31.00 -11.79
C GLN A 764 -5.71 -32.07 -11.63
N VAL A 765 -4.85 -32.21 -12.64
CA VAL A 765 -3.60 -32.98 -12.57
C VAL A 765 -2.44 -31.98 -12.58
N LEU A 766 -1.91 -31.67 -11.39
CA LEU A 766 -0.85 -30.69 -11.21
C LEU A 766 0.50 -31.32 -11.54
N ARG A 767 1.19 -30.78 -12.56
CA ARG A 767 2.49 -31.27 -12.99
C ARG A 767 3.59 -30.69 -12.10
N VAL A 768 4.29 -31.55 -11.36
CA VAL A 768 5.39 -31.18 -10.46
C VAL A 768 6.66 -31.83 -10.99
N ASN A 769 7.20 -31.28 -12.08
CA ASN A 769 8.21 -31.96 -12.90
C ASN A 769 9.43 -31.10 -13.25
N GLY A 770 9.60 -29.94 -12.61
CA GLY A 770 10.78 -29.08 -12.81
C GLY A 770 10.98 -28.62 -14.25
N ALA A 771 9.89 -28.36 -14.99
CA ALA A 771 9.91 -28.01 -16.41
C ALA A 771 10.58 -29.06 -17.32
N ASN A 772 10.79 -30.28 -16.83
CA ASN A 772 11.35 -31.38 -17.63
C ASN A 772 10.38 -31.84 -18.73
N MET A 773 9.07 -31.71 -18.48
CA MET A 773 8.01 -32.05 -19.44
C MET A 773 7.00 -30.88 -19.44
N VAL A 774 6.85 -30.17 -20.56
CA VAL A 774 5.97 -29.00 -20.69
C VAL A 774 4.71 -29.38 -21.47
#